data_AF-A0A2R6GU50-F1
#
_entry.id   AF-A0A2R6GU50-F1
#
_cell.length_a   1.000
_cell.length_b   1.000
_cell.length_c   1.000
_cell.angle_alpha   90.00
_cell.angle_beta   90.00
_cell.angle_gamma   90.00
#
_symmetry.space_group_name_H-M   'P 1'
#
loop_
_entity.id
_entity.type
_entity.pdbx_description
1 polymer ?
#
loop_
_entity_poly.entity_id
_entity_poly.type
_entity_poly.pdbx_seq_one_letter_code
_entity_poly.pdbx_strand_id
1 'polypeptide(L)'
;MSDIPDDCARDDEPPADGQFVYDLDSDCTLEDVEENKPYIGRVNGVVDYGVFVDLSDHVAGLVHESNLRGEYEVDDELIVELDTVRENGDVSFRELDLAEYSVVEADSDDYAVAADLEDAVGESVRLEGLVSQIKQTGGPTVFQVRDESGVVACAAFEEAGVRAYPGIELDDPVRVTGRVETREGAIQVEVDDIEALDDAAAADVHERVAAAIEERATPHEVEPLVEWPAFEPLREDLRTVARRLRRTVLEGRPIRVRHHADGDGLCASVPVQLALERFVESVYADGDAARHLLKRLPSKAPFYEMEDVTRDLNHALEDRSRHGQKLPLLLMLDNGSTEEDTPAYRNLAHYDIPIVVVDHHHPDPEAVGELVEEHVNPYLHGEDYRITTGMLCVELARMIDPSITEEVRHVPAVAGLSDRSEADAMTDYVALAADEGYDEDDLRDIGEALDYATFWLKYSAGRELIEDVLNVDCDDRERHERLVDFLASRAERDVDRQLDAAMAHTEHERLDNGAHLYRIDVENYAHRFTYPAPGKTTGEIHDRKVEETGDPVITIGYGPDFAVLRSDGVRLDIPEMVAELTEEVEGGGVSGGGHLVVGSTKFVSGMREEVLDALVEKMADAEIDEDLHSSATAIDPSD
;
A
#
# COMPACT_ATOMS: atom_id res chain seq x y z
N MET A 1 -3.03 -6.79 74.43
CA MET A 1 -2.16 -7.96 74.19
C MET A 1 -2.44 -8.39 72.76
N SER A 2 -1.70 -7.97 71.75
CA SER A 2 -0.30 -7.54 71.69
C SER A 2 -0.10 -6.64 70.47
N ASP A 3 0.73 -5.61 70.65
CA ASP A 3 1.20 -4.63 69.66
C ASP A 3 2.07 -5.25 68.57
N ILE A 4 1.84 -4.83 67.31
CA ILE A 4 2.87 -4.50 66.30
C ILE A 4 2.24 -3.41 65.41
N PRO A 5 2.81 -2.19 65.28
CA PRO A 5 2.41 -1.26 64.23
C PRO A 5 3.25 -1.50 62.97
N ASP A 6 2.55 -1.66 61.86
CA ASP A 6 3.05 -1.59 60.49
C ASP A 6 2.87 -0.13 60.06
N ASP A 7 3.97 0.58 59.81
CA ASP A 7 4.00 1.99 59.41
C ASP A 7 4.87 2.09 58.17
N CYS A 8 4.22 2.15 57.01
CA CYS A 8 4.76 2.62 55.73
C CYS A 8 3.58 2.86 54.78
N ALA A 9 2.82 3.92 55.05
CA ALA A 9 1.99 4.59 54.05
C ALA A 9 2.43 6.06 54.06
N ARG A 10 3.29 6.43 53.10
CA ARG A 10 3.55 7.83 52.78
C ARG A 10 2.51 8.26 51.75
N ASP A 11 1.38 8.72 52.27
CA ASP A 11 0.61 9.74 51.58
C ASP A 11 1.38 11.05 51.75
N ASP A 12 1.95 11.61 50.68
CA ASP A 12 2.35 13.01 50.65
C ASP A 12 1.92 13.60 49.30
N GLU A 13 0.80 14.33 49.32
CA GLU A 13 0.52 15.37 48.33
C GLU A 13 1.71 16.34 48.27
N PRO A 14 2.14 16.80 47.08
CA PRO A 14 3.34 17.62 46.97
C PRO A 14 3.10 18.99 47.62
N PRO A 15 4.08 19.52 48.39
CA PRO A 15 3.96 20.85 48.97
C PRO A 15 4.03 21.91 47.86
N ALA A 16 3.12 22.87 47.90
CA ALA A 16 2.88 23.87 46.85
C ALA A 16 3.98 24.97 46.69
N ASP A 17 5.21 24.74 47.15
CA ASP A 17 6.37 25.64 46.97
C ASP A 17 7.72 24.94 47.30
N GLY A 18 7.88 23.65 46.97
CA GLY A 18 9.09 22.86 47.29
C GLY A 18 10.30 23.19 46.41
N GLN A 19 11.50 23.20 47.00
CA GLN A 19 12.76 23.24 46.23
C GLN A 19 13.07 21.84 45.69
N PHE A 20 13.21 21.73 44.37
CA PHE A 20 13.60 20.49 43.69
C PHE A 20 15.11 20.44 43.50
N VAL A 21 15.69 19.26 43.68
CA VAL A 21 17.10 18.97 43.35
C VAL A 21 17.09 17.88 42.29
N TYR A 22 17.85 18.08 41.22
CA TYR A 22 17.90 17.18 40.08
C TYR A 22 19.03 16.17 40.26
N ASP A 23 18.73 14.88 40.09
CA ASP A 23 19.72 13.82 40.00
C ASP A 23 19.89 13.48 38.51
N LEU A 24 21.06 13.77 37.93
CA LEU A 24 21.27 13.55 36.50
C LEU A 24 21.55 12.07 36.24
N ASP A 25 20.90 11.52 35.21
CA ASP A 25 21.24 10.19 34.71
C ASP A 25 22.70 10.16 34.19
N SER A 26 23.33 8.97 34.18
CA SER A 26 24.76 8.83 33.86
C SER A 26 25.14 9.39 32.50
N ASP A 27 24.20 9.39 31.54
CA ASP A 27 24.44 9.81 30.16
C ASP A 27 24.22 11.31 29.92
N CYS A 28 23.76 12.08 30.92
CA CYS A 28 23.54 13.52 30.78
C CYS A 28 24.84 14.25 30.46
N THR A 29 24.78 15.21 29.54
CA THR A 29 25.90 16.05 29.13
C THR A 29 25.79 17.45 29.72
N LEU A 30 26.77 18.32 29.43
CA LEU A 30 26.75 19.69 29.93
C LEU A 30 25.58 20.51 29.37
N GLU A 31 24.99 20.08 28.24
CA GLU A 31 23.84 20.75 27.63
C GLU A 31 22.55 20.56 28.45
N ASP A 32 22.48 19.50 29.25
CA ASP A 32 21.35 19.17 30.14
C ASP A 32 21.43 19.93 31.50
N VAL A 33 22.51 20.70 31.71
CA VAL A 33 22.74 21.44 32.96
C VAL A 33 22.36 22.92 32.80
N GLU A 34 21.26 23.31 33.42
CA GLU A 34 20.78 24.69 33.40
C GLU A 34 21.35 25.55 34.56
N GLU A 35 21.60 26.82 34.28
CA GLU A 35 21.91 27.81 35.31
C GLU A 35 20.72 27.98 36.28
N ASN A 36 21.00 28.07 37.59
CA ASN A 36 20.00 28.24 38.65
C ASN A 36 19.15 27.01 39.01
N LYS A 37 19.50 25.81 38.54
CA LYS A 37 18.95 24.53 39.02
C LYS A 37 19.90 23.84 40.01
N PRO A 38 19.42 23.31 41.16
CA PRO A 38 20.23 22.50 42.07
C PRO A 38 20.39 21.07 41.56
N TYR A 39 21.59 20.51 41.61
CA TYR A 39 21.91 19.15 41.19
C TYR A 39 22.54 18.34 42.32
N ILE A 40 22.30 17.04 42.37
CA ILE A 40 23.05 16.10 43.21
C ILE A 40 24.39 15.82 42.51
N GLY A 41 25.48 15.98 43.25
CA GLY A 41 26.80 15.66 42.74
C GLY A 41 27.58 14.78 43.71
N ARG A 42 28.35 13.84 43.16
CA ARG A 42 29.21 12.92 43.92
C ARG A 42 30.66 13.38 43.85
N VAL A 43 31.33 13.41 45.00
CA VAL A 43 32.75 13.82 45.07
C VAL A 43 33.65 12.74 44.46
N ASN A 44 34.34 13.09 43.39
CA ASN A 44 35.34 12.22 42.74
C ASN A 44 36.77 12.50 43.27
N GLY A 45 37.07 13.73 43.68
CA GLY A 45 38.43 14.06 44.15
C GLY A 45 38.52 15.32 44.98
N VAL A 46 39.38 15.31 45.99
CA VAL A 46 39.59 16.44 46.92
C VAL A 46 41.01 16.97 46.78
N VAL A 47 41.14 18.30 46.64
CA VAL A 47 42.43 19.01 46.51
C VAL A 47 42.47 20.23 47.41
N ASP A 48 43.66 20.79 47.64
CA ASP A 48 43.87 21.92 48.58
C ASP A 48 43.04 23.18 48.25
N TYR A 49 42.52 23.31 47.03
CA TYR A 49 41.79 24.49 46.55
C TYR A 49 40.33 24.21 46.19
N GLY A 50 39.81 23.01 46.45
CA GLY A 50 38.42 22.65 46.13
C GLY A 50 38.16 21.16 46.02
N VAL A 51 36.95 20.82 45.58
CA VAL A 51 36.46 19.45 45.43
C VAL A 51 35.92 19.26 44.02
N PHE A 52 36.33 18.19 43.35
CA PHE A 52 35.80 17.76 42.06
C PHE A 52 34.55 16.91 42.29
N VAL A 53 33.49 17.27 41.58
CA VAL A 53 32.15 16.70 41.71
C VAL A 53 31.69 16.27 40.34
N ASP A 54 31.23 15.03 40.25
CA ASP A 54 30.59 14.47 39.06
C ASP A 54 29.08 14.57 39.25
N LEU A 55 28.40 15.12 38.24
CA LEU A 55 26.94 15.09 38.14
C LEU A 55 26.46 13.89 37.31
N SER A 56 27.26 13.47 36.33
CA SER A 56 27.04 12.32 35.45
C SER A 56 28.39 11.76 34.97
N ASP A 57 28.41 10.72 34.13
CA ASP A 57 29.64 10.20 33.51
C ASP A 57 30.29 11.19 32.53
N HIS A 58 29.55 12.23 32.12
CA HIS A 58 29.98 13.22 31.12
C HIS A 58 30.09 14.65 31.68
N VAL A 59 29.55 14.92 32.88
CA VAL A 59 29.59 16.23 33.53
C VAL A 59 30.36 16.16 34.84
N ALA A 60 31.57 16.69 34.82
CA ALA A 60 32.41 16.88 36.00
C ALA A 60 32.84 18.34 36.15
N GLY A 61 32.89 18.83 37.38
CA GLY A 61 33.26 20.21 37.66
C GLY A 61 33.87 20.42 39.03
N LEU A 62 34.40 21.62 39.26
CA LEU A 62 35.08 21.96 40.51
C LEU A 62 34.22 22.89 41.37
N VAL A 63 34.02 22.52 42.63
CA VAL A 63 33.58 23.43 43.69
C VAL A 63 34.82 24.00 44.39
N HIS A 64 35.08 25.30 44.22
CA HIS A 64 36.25 25.96 44.82
C HIS A 64 36.10 26.07 46.35
N GLU A 65 37.22 26.08 47.10
CA GLU A 65 37.23 26.16 48.58
C GLU A 65 36.40 27.34 49.16
N SER A 66 36.29 28.44 48.41
CA SER A 66 35.52 29.63 48.82
C SER A 66 34.01 29.45 48.72
N ASN A 67 33.56 28.46 47.94
CA ASN A 67 32.16 28.12 47.73
C ASN A 67 31.74 26.87 48.53
N LEU A 68 32.69 26.18 49.19
CA LEU A 68 32.41 25.05 50.08
C LEU A 68 31.96 25.53 51.46
N ARG A 69 30.99 24.83 52.05
CA ARG A 69 30.48 25.07 53.40
C ARG A 69 30.94 24.01 54.41
N GLY A 70 31.54 22.92 53.95
CA GLY A 70 32.03 21.80 54.75
C GLY A 70 33.36 21.23 54.26
N GLU A 71 33.84 20.21 54.97
CA GLU A 71 34.92 19.32 54.53
C GLU A 71 34.28 18.04 53.96
N TYR A 72 34.76 17.58 52.81
CA TYR A 72 34.21 16.43 52.08
C TYR A 72 35.30 15.39 51.80
N GLU A 73 34.93 14.12 51.81
CA GLU A 73 35.73 12.97 51.37
C GLU A 73 35.26 12.48 49.99
N VAL A 74 36.06 11.62 49.35
CA VAL A 74 35.65 10.96 48.10
C VAL A 74 34.42 10.09 48.36
N ASP A 75 33.50 10.07 47.40
CA ASP A 75 32.17 9.44 47.45
C ASP A 75 31.10 10.16 48.28
N ASP A 76 31.41 11.29 48.93
CA ASP A 76 30.39 12.13 49.56
C ASP A 76 29.45 12.77 48.52
N GLU A 77 28.21 13.04 48.92
CA GLU A 77 27.21 13.71 48.10
C GLU A 77 27.00 15.15 48.59
N LEU A 78 26.90 16.08 47.64
CA LEU A 78 26.58 17.49 47.91
C LEU A 78 25.67 18.05 46.83
N ILE A 79 24.88 19.05 47.22
CA ILE A 79 24.00 19.76 46.30
C ILE A 79 24.77 20.93 45.70
N VAL A 80 24.86 20.95 44.38
CA VAL A 80 25.61 21.96 43.66
C VAL A 80 24.75 22.65 42.62
N GLU A 81 25.14 23.86 42.25
CA GLU A 81 24.52 24.61 41.15
C GLU A 81 25.62 25.10 40.22
N LEU A 82 25.33 25.13 38.92
CA LEU A 82 26.23 25.67 37.91
C LEU A 82 26.55 27.13 38.21
N ASP A 83 27.85 27.44 38.41
CA ASP A 83 28.33 28.80 38.66
C ASP A 83 28.88 29.43 37.38
N THR A 84 29.77 28.74 36.67
CA THR A 84 30.34 29.25 35.41
C THR A 84 30.91 28.11 34.57
N VAL A 85 30.64 28.13 33.26
CA VAL A 85 31.35 27.35 32.24
C VAL A 85 32.43 28.24 31.61
N ARG A 86 33.69 27.79 31.65
CA ARG A 86 34.82 28.56 31.09
C ARG A 86 35.01 28.28 29.60
N GLU A 87 35.67 29.19 28.89
CA GLU A 87 35.94 29.08 27.44
C GLU A 87 36.73 27.81 27.03
N ASN A 88 37.42 27.16 27.97
CA ASN A 88 38.16 25.92 27.76
C ASN A 88 37.36 24.65 28.09
N GLY A 89 36.07 24.77 28.44
CA GLY A 89 35.19 23.66 28.81
C GLY A 89 35.21 23.29 30.29
N ASP A 90 36.01 23.96 31.12
CA ASP A 90 36.03 23.69 32.57
C ASP A 90 34.74 24.22 33.23
N VAL A 91 34.07 23.36 34.00
CA VAL A 91 32.83 23.67 34.72
C VAL A 91 33.13 23.99 36.18
N SER A 92 32.58 25.09 36.69
CA SER A 92 32.66 25.48 38.10
C SER A 92 31.28 25.43 38.74
N PHE A 93 31.23 24.90 39.95
CA PHE A 93 30.02 24.71 40.74
C PHE A 93 30.07 25.49 42.04
N ARG A 94 28.90 25.78 42.60
CA ARG A 94 28.75 26.36 43.95
C ARG A 94 27.85 25.49 44.82
N GLU A 95 28.24 25.30 46.07
CA GLU A 95 27.48 24.47 47.01
C GLU A 95 26.23 25.20 47.51
N LEU A 96 25.11 24.48 47.50
CA LEU A 96 23.83 24.88 48.06
C LEU A 96 23.56 24.13 49.37
N ASP A 97 22.97 24.83 50.34
CA ASP A 97 22.53 24.25 51.60
C ASP A 97 21.00 24.30 51.62
N LEU A 98 20.39 23.16 51.29
CA LEU A 98 18.95 22.99 51.24
C LEU A 98 18.54 22.05 52.37
N ALA A 99 17.77 22.56 53.32
CA ALA A 99 17.37 21.79 54.51
C ALA A 99 16.24 20.79 54.21
N GLU A 100 15.37 21.10 53.25
CA GLU A 100 14.27 20.26 52.78
C GLU A 100 14.15 20.41 51.26
N TYR A 101 14.23 19.30 50.53
CA TYR A 101 14.10 19.26 49.08
C TYR A 101 13.48 17.94 48.63
N SER A 102 12.96 17.91 47.40
CA SER A 102 12.54 16.68 46.72
C SER A 102 13.49 16.40 45.56
N VAL A 103 13.90 15.13 45.41
CA VAL A 103 14.76 14.70 44.30
C VAL A 103 13.89 14.43 43.08
N VAL A 104 14.34 14.94 41.93
CA VAL A 104 13.75 14.70 40.62
C VAL A 104 14.83 14.10 39.75
N GLU A 105 14.62 12.91 39.22
CA GLU A 105 15.54 12.33 38.22
C GLU A 105 15.42 13.15 36.92
N ALA A 106 16.57 13.54 36.37
CA ALA A 106 16.67 14.32 35.15
C ALA A 106 17.46 13.50 34.11
N ASP A 107 16.76 13.09 33.06
CA ASP A 107 17.32 12.42 31.89
C ASP A 107 17.88 13.43 30.89
N SER A 108 18.79 12.99 30.00
CA SER A 108 19.17 13.78 28.84
C SER A 108 18.01 13.86 27.85
N ASP A 109 17.82 15.03 27.24
CA ASP A 109 16.83 15.26 26.18
C ASP A 109 17.35 14.85 24.78
N ASP A 110 18.55 14.25 24.69
CA ASP A 110 19.21 13.90 23.43
C ASP A 110 18.81 12.50 22.96
N TYR A 111 17.72 12.43 22.20
CA TYR A 111 17.22 11.19 21.59
C TYR A 111 17.66 11.08 20.14
N ALA A 112 18.20 9.91 19.78
CA ALA A 112 18.44 9.58 18.39
C ALA A 112 17.11 9.30 17.67
N VAL A 113 17.07 9.63 16.38
CA VAL A 113 15.95 9.29 15.49
C VAL A 113 16.37 8.23 14.46
N ALA A 114 15.44 7.38 14.07
CA ALA A 114 15.62 6.21 13.22
C ALA A 114 16.33 6.55 11.90
N ALA A 115 16.04 7.70 11.31
CA ALA A 115 16.66 8.15 10.06
C ALA A 115 18.17 8.43 10.19
N ASP A 116 18.66 8.77 11.39
CA ASP A 116 20.06 9.17 11.63
C ASP A 116 20.90 8.02 12.20
N LEU A 117 20.29 6.85 12.47
CA LEU A 117 20.98 5.72 13.07
C LEU A 117 22.10 5.12 12.18
N GLU A 118 22.05 5.33 10.86
CA GLU A 118 23.14 4.89 9.98
C GLU A 118 24.47 5.59 10.33
N ASP A 119 24.42 6.85 10.76
CA ASP A 119 25.61 7.62 11.17
C ASP A 119 26.10 7.24 12.57
N ALA A 120 25.25 6.62 13.40
CA ALA A 120 25.55 6.21 14.78
C ALA A 120 25.98 4.74 14.92
N VAL A 121 26.31 4.05 13.82
CA VAL A 121 26.67 2.62 13.87
C VAL A 121 27.87 2.35 14.79
N GLY A 122 27.65 1.51 15.79
CA GLY A 122 28.62 1.11 16.81
C GLY A 122 28.56 1.93 18.09
N GLU A 123 27.75 2.99 18.12
CA GLU A 123 27.49 3.87 19.26
C GLU A 123 26.26 3.39 20.05
N SER A 124 26.18 3.82 21.31
CA SER A 124 25.00 3.61 22.16
C SER A 124 24.06 4.80 21.99
N VAL A 125 22.77 4.51 21.82
CA VAL A 125 21.74 5.52 21.57
C VAL A 125 20.54 5.29 22.49
N ARG A 126 19.80 6.37 22.72
CA ARG A 126 18.47 6.37 23.34
C ARG A 126 17.46 6.80 22.28
N LEU A 127 16.40 6.04 22.10
CA LEU A 127 15.36 6.30 21.10
C LEU A 127 13.99 6.21 21.76
N GLU A 128 13.12 7.17 21.47
CA GLU A 128 11.72 7.15 21.89
C GLU A 128 10.80 6.96 20.69
N GLY A 129 9.76 6.16 20.85
CA GLY A 129 8.82 5.91 19.77
C GLY A 129 7.69 4.98 20.15
N LEU A 130 6.87 4.62 19.16
CA LEU A 130 5.75 3.70 19.30
C LEU A 130 6.09 2.31 18.77
N VAL A 131 5.72 1.28 19.53
CA VAL A 131 5.89 -0.11 19.08
C VAL A 131 4.90 -0.44 17.97
N SER A 132 5.36 -0.49 16.73
CA SER A 132 4.53 -0.75 15.56
C SER A 132 4.33 -2.24 15.25
N GLN A 133 5.28 -3.09 15.63
CA GLN A 133 5.23 -4.54 15.44
C GLN A 133 6.09 -5.27 16.48
N ILE A 134 5.66 -6.47 16.88
CA ILE A 134 6.44 -7.35 17.77
C ILE A 134 6.58 -8.72 17.11
N LYS A 135 7.82 -9.13 16.84
CA LYS A 135 8.15 -10.42 16.21
C LYS A 135 9.02 -11.26 17.14
N GLN A 136 8.43 -12.32 17.68
CA GLN A 136 9.19 -13.32 18.43
C GLN A 136 9.90 -14.27 17.46
N THR A 137 11.23 -14.27 17.47
CA THR A 137 12.03 -15.17 16.64
C THR A 137 12.50 -16.40 17.44
N GLY A 138 13.24 -17.31 16.80
CA GLY A 138 13.93 -18.38 17.53
C GLY A 138 15.09 -17.89 18.41
N GLY A 139 15.51 -16.63 18.27
CA GLY A 139 16.52 -15.95 19.07
C GLY A 139 15.89 -14.76 19.80
N PRO A 140 16.20 -13.51 19.42
CA PRO A 140 15.66 -12.32 20.08
C PRO A 140 14.18 -12.08 19.77
N THR A 141 13.55 -11.27 20.62
CA THR A 141 12.29 -10.59 20.29
C THR A 141 12.64 -9.30 19.56
N VAL A 142 12.08 -9.11 18.38
CA VAL A 142 12.31 -7.89 17.58
C VAL A 142 11.10 -6.99 17.69
N PHE A 143 11.31 -5.80 18.23
CA PHE A 143 10.33 -4.71 18.30
C PHE A 143 10.60 -3.76 17.14
N GLN A 144 9.61 -3.47 16.30
CA GLN A 144 9.72 -2.40 15.31
C GLN A 144 9.25 -1.11 15.98
N VAL A 145 10.17 -0.21 16.28
CA VAL A 145 9.88 1.05 16.98
C VAL A 145 9.86 2.18 15.97
N ARG A 146 8.79 2.96 16.02
CA ARG A 146 8.55 4.10 15.15
C ARG A 146 8.71 5.40 15.90
N ASP A 147 9.51 6.30 15.37
CA ASP A 147 9.55 7.69 15.80
C ASP A 147 9.01 8.62 14.70
N GLU A 148 9.27 9.93 14.82
CA GLU A 148 8.92 10.94 13.83
C GLU A 148 9.54 10.71 12.44
N SER A 149 10.70 10.06 12.38
CA SER A 149 11.57 9.98 11.20
C SER A 149 11.44 8.65 10.44
N GLY A 150 11.15 7.54 11.12
CA GLY A 150 11.12 6.23 10.49
C GLY A 150 10.79 5.09 11.43
N VAL A 151 11.06 3.87 10.97
CA VAL A 151 10.88 2.64 11.73
C VAL A 151 12.19 1.85 11.76
N VAL A 152 12.64 1.50 12.97
CA VAL A 152 13.85 0.71 13.20
C VAL A 152 13.55 -0.57 13.99
N ALA A 153 14.28 -1.63 13.67
CA ALA A 153 14.25 -2.87 14.43
C ALA A 153 15.08 -2.76 15.71
N CYS A 154 14.45 -2.97 16.86
CA CYS A 154 15.06 -3.07 18.17
C CYS A 154 15.05 -4.54 18.61
N ALA A 155 16.22 -5.19 18.57
CA ALA A 155 16.39 -6.60 18.90
C ALA A 155 16.73 -6.78 20.38
N ALA A 156 15.81 -7.34 21.15
CA ALA A 156 16.00 -7.65 22.57
C ALA A 156 16.19 -9.15 22.79
N PHE A 157 17.25 -9.52 23.50
CA PHE A 157 17.57 -10.92 23.79
C PHE A 157 17.57 -11.19 25.29
N GLU A 158 16.75 -12.15 25.73
CA GLU A 158 16.72 -12.64 27.12
C GLU A 158 17.19 -14.11 27.18
N GLU A 159 16.42 -15.01 26.57
CA GLU A 159 16.82 -16.40 26.32
C GLU A 159 16.24 -16.89 24.98
N ALA A 160 16.84 -17.95 24.41
CA ALA A 160 16.41 -18.49 23.12
C ALA A 160 14.93 -18.95 23.15
N GLY A 161 14.08 -18.26 22.38
CA GLY A 161 12.65 -18.55 22.28
C GLY A 161 11.80 -18.02 23.43
N VAL A 162 12.37 -17.24 24.35
CA VAL A 162 11.63 -16.52 25.39
C VAL A 162 11.34 -15.10 24.88
N ARG A 163 10.10 -14.62 25.09
CA ARG A 163 9.72 -13.25 24.74
C ARG A 163 10.35 -12.28 25.74
N ALA A 164 11.26 -11.43 25.27
CA ALA A 164 11.80 -10.33 26.05
C ALA A 164 10.70 -9.28 26.25
N TYR A 165 10.69 -8.62 27.41
CA TYR A 165 9.76 -7.54 27.76
C TYR A 165 8.28 -7.88 27.47
N PRO A 166 7.70 -8.91 28.13
CA PRO A 166 6.34 -9.37 27.84
C PRO A 166 5.25 -8.35 28.17
N GLY A 167 5.56 -7.30 28.94
CA GLY A 167 4.66 -6.21 29.28
C GLY A 167 4.48 -5.14 28.20
N ILE A 168 5.37 -5.11 27.19
CA ILE A 168 5.30 -4.17 26.07
C ILE A 168 4.35 -4.73 25.00
N GLU A 169 3.33 -3.97 24.64
CA GLU A 169 2.31 -4.28 23.64
C GLU A 169 2.44 -3.40 22.38
N LEU A 170 1.55 -3.63 21.40
CA LEU A 170 1.50 -2.82 20.19
C LEU A 170 0.96 -1.43 20.51
N ASP A 171 1.50 -0.43 19.83
CA ASP A 171 1.21 0.99 19.97
C ASP A 171 1.60 1.59 21.35
N ASP A 172 2.34 0.84 22.18
CA ASP A 172 2.91 1.38 23.42
C ASP A 172 4.02 2.40 23.10
N PRO A 173 4.04 3.56 23.78
CA PRO A 173 5.15 4.48 23.75
C PRO A 173 6.29 3.91 24.59
N VAL A 174 7.47 3.81 24.00
CA VAL A 174 8.63 3.19 24.63
C VAL A 174 9.86 4.08 24.50
N ARG A 175 10.73 3.96 25.50
CA ARG A 175 12.12 4.41 25.44
C ARG A 175 13.00 3.19 25.31
N VAL A 176 13.88 3.18 24.32
CA VAL A 176 14.79 2.09 24.01
C VAL A 176 16.21 2.61 24.18
N THR A 177 16.99 1.95 25.01
CA THR A 177 18.42 2.18 25.13
C THR A 177 19.15 0.96 24.57
N GLY A 178 20.11 1.20 23.68
CA GLY A 178 20.85 0.10 23.10
C GLY A 178 21.94 0.55 22.15
N ARG A 179 22.60 -0.43 21.55
CA ARG A 179 23.73 -0.20 20.65
C ARG A 179 23.31 -0.37 19.20
N VAL A 180 23.64 0.60 18.36
CA VAL A 180 23.34 0.53 16.92
C VAL A 180 24.29 -0.45 16.25
N GLU A 181 23.75 -1.45 15.57
CA GLU A 181 24.52 -2.42 14.79
C GLU A 181 23.89 -2.65 13.41
N THR A 182 24.70 -3.20 12.50
CA THR A 182 24.21 -3.64 11.18
C THR A 182 24.04 -5.15 11.19
N ARG A 183 22.85 -5.62 10.81
CA ARG A 183 22.54 -7.05 10.69
C ARG A 183 21.88 -7.34 9.35
N GLU A 184 22.45 -8.30 8.62
CA GLU A 184 21.98 -8.70 7.28
C GLU A 184 21.90 -7.51 6.28
N GLY A 185 22.66 -6.45 6.53
CA GLY A 185 22.67 -5.23 5.71
C GLY A 185 21.68 -4.14 6.15
N ALA A 186 20.86 -4.39 7.17
CA ALA A 186 19.93 -3.43 7.75
C ALA A 186 20.44 -2.88 9.09
N ILE A 187 20.07 -1.63 9.41
CA ILE A 187 20.32 -1.02 10.71
C ILE A 187 19.34 -1.57 11.75
N GLN A 188 19.86 -1.92 12.92
CA GLN A 188 19.07 -2.32 14.08
C GLN A 188 19.70 -1.80 15.37
N VAL A 189 18.89 -1.69 16.43
CA VAL A 189 19.35 -1.42 17.79
C VAL A 189 19.38 -2.74 18.55
N GLU A 190 20.55 -3.19 19.00
CA GLU A 190 20.66 -4.28 19.98
C GLU A 190 20.30 -3.69 21.34
N VAL A 191 19.16 -4.12 21.86
CA VAL A 191 18.51 -3.51 23.02
C VAL A 191 19.22 -3.94 24.31
N ASP A 192 19.70 -2.96 25.05
CA ASP A 192 20.14 -3.14 26.44
C ASP A 192 18.93 -3.06 27.38
N ASP A 193 18.07 -2.04 27.18
CA ASP A 193 16.85 -1.84 27.95
C ASP A 193 15.69 -1.24 27.12
N ILE A 194 14.46 -1.58 27.46
CA ILE A 194 13.24 -0.98 26.89
C ILE A 194 12.21 -0.74 27.99
N GLU A 195 11.78 0.51 28.11
CA GLU A 195 10.83 0.97 29.13
C GLU A 195 9.56 1.50 28.45
N ALA A 196 8.40 1.15 29.00
CA ALA A 196 7.14 1.79 28.62
C ALA A 196 7.07 3.17 29.27
N LEU A 197 6.71 4.18 28.49
CA LEU A 197 6.50 5.54 28.97
C LEU A 197 5.07 5.70 29.48
N ASP A 198 4.92 6.50 30.53
CA ASP A 198 3.63 6.81 31.16
C ASP A 198 3.32 8.32 31.14
N ASP A 199 2.05 8.65 31.43
CA ASP A 199 1.55 10.01 31.66
C ASP A 199 1.97 11.04 30.58
N ALA A 200 2.76 12.05 30.97
CA ALA A 200 3.11 13.18 30.10
C ALA A 200 4.12 12.79 29.02
N ALA A 201 5.06 11.90 29.33
CA ALA A 201 6.07 11.44 28.37
C ALA A 201 5.42 10.58 27.27
N ALA A 202 4.50 9.68 27.66
CA ALA A 202 3.68 8.94 26.72
C ALA A 202 2.88 9.86 25.78
N ALA A 203 2.23 10.89 26.35
CA ALA A 203 1.44 11.85 25.58
C ALA A 203 2.29 12.66 24.60
N ASP A 204 3.50 13.06 24.99
CA ASP A 204 4.44 13.79 24.13
C ASP A 204 4.88 12.94 22.93
N VAL A 205 5.33 11.69 23.15
CA VAL A 205 5.70 10.77 22.07
C VAL A 205 4.53 10.53 21.12
N HIS A 206 3.33 10.33 21.65
CA HIS A 206 2.13 10.17 20.83
C HIS A 206 1.86 11.41 19.95
N GLU A 207 1.97 12.61 20.51
CA GLU A 207 1.73 13.86 19.78
C GLU A 207 2.79 14.09 18.70
N ARG A 208 4.07 13.91 19.02
CA ARG A 208 5.19 14.02 18.07
C ARG A 208 5.04 13.03 16.91
N VAL A 209 4.85 11.75 17.20
CA VAL A 209 4.72 10.71 16.18
C VAL A 209 3.45 10.91 15.35
N ALA A 210 2.31 11.27 15.96
CA ALA A 210 1.08 11.53 15.22
C ALA A 210 1.19 12.76 14.30
N ALA A 211 1.82 13.84 14.76
CA ALA A 211 2.08 15.02 13.94
C ALA A 211 3.00 14.70 12.75
N ALA A 212 4.06 13.92 12.99
CA ALA A 212 4.98 13.50 11.94
C ALA A 212 4.29 12.58 10.90
N ILE A 213 3.44 11.64 11.33
CA ILE A 213 2.64 10.81 10.41
C ILE A 213 1.71 11.68 9.56
N GLU A 214 1.01 12.64 10.17
CA GLU A 214 0.08 13.52 9.47
C GLU A 214 0.79 14.37 8.41
N GLU A 215 1.94 14.94 8.74
CA GLU A 215 2.76 15.72 7.80
C GLU A 215 3.28 14.83 6.66
N ARG A 216 3.95 13.72 6.99
CA ARG A 216 4.61 12.84 6.00
C ARG A 216 3.63 12.06 5.13
N ALA A 217 2.41 11.84 5.61
CA ALA A 217 1.33 11.25 4.82
C ALA A 217 0.84 12.17 3.70
N THR A 218 1.14 13.47 3.76
CA THR A 218 0.77 14.42 2.70
C THR A 218 1.32 13.93 1.34
N PRO A 219 0.46 13.74 0.32
CA PRO A 219 0.90 13.34 -1.01
C PRO A 219 1.77 14.40 -1.66
N HIS A 220 2.62 13.98 -2.59
CA HIS A 220 3.38 14.90 -3.41
C HIS A 220 2.47 15.63 -4.41
N GLU A 221 2.67 16.95 -4.55
CA GLU A 221 2.03 17.71 -5.61
C GLU A 221 2.73 17.41 -6.94
N VAL A 222 1.98 16.86 -7.90
CA VAL A 222 2.48 16.51 -9.23
C VAL A 222 1.69 17.23 -10.31
N GLU A 223 2.41 17.67 -11.35
CA GLU A 223 1.76 18.16 -12.57
C GLU A 223 1.14 16.98 -13.33
N PRO A 224 -0.07 17.14 -13.88
CA PRO A 224 -0.70 16.15 -14.77
C PRO A 224 0.25 15.69 -15.88
N LEU A 225 0.27 14.39 -16.19
CA LEU A 225 0.97 13.92 -17.40
C LEU A 225 0.32 14.45 -18.68
N VAL A 226 -1.01 14.52 -18.68
CA VAL A 226 -1.85 15.06 -19.76
C VAL A 226 -2.87 16.02 -19.15
N GLU A 227 -3.06 17.18 -19.77
CA GLU A 227 -4.10 18.14 -19.39
C GLU A 227 -5.47 17.63 -19.84
N TRP A 228 -6.23 17.04 -18.91
CA TRP A 228 -7.52 16.46 -19.21
C TRP A 228 -8.61 16.89 -18.22
N PRO A 229 -9.53 17.80 -18.61
CA PRO A 229 -10.55 18.33 -17.69
C PRO A 229 -11.47 17.29 -17.05
N ALA A 230 -11.80 16.21 -17.76
CA ALA A 230 -12.61 15.10 -17.24
C ALA A 230 -11.90 14.35 -16.09
N PHE A 231 -10.58 14.37 -16.08
CA PHE A 231 -9.76 13.71 -15.07
C PHE A 231 -9.64 14.54 -13.78
N GLU A 232 -9.83 15.85 -13.84
CA GLU A 232 -9.57 16.76 -12.72
C GLU A 232 -10.33 16.41 -11.42
N PRO A 233 -11.63 16.07 -11.44
CA PRO A 233 -12.34 15.67 -10.21
C PRO A 233 -11.71 14.44 -9.54
N LEU A 234 -11.22 13.49 -10.34
CA LEU A 234 -10.59 12.26 -9.86
C LEU A 234 -9.25 12.52 -9.18
N ARG A 235 -8.55 13.62 -9.51
CA ARG A 235 -7.26 13.95 -8.88
C ARG A 235 -7.38 14.22 -7.38
N GLU A 236 -8.46 14.87 -6.94
CA GLU A 236 -8.66 15.13 -5.51
C GLU A 236 -8.98 13.84 -4.74
N ASP A 237 -9.74 12.93 -5.35
CA ASP A 237 -10.00 11.61 -4.79
C ASP A 237 -8.71 10.77 -4.71
N LEU A 238 -7.90 10.79 -5.79
CA LEU A 238 -6.60 10.12 -5.84
C LEU A 238 -5.63 10.70 -4.80
N ARG A 239 -5.65 12.01 -4.52
CA ARG A 239 -4.87 12.60 -3.42
C ARG A 239 -5.30 12.05 -2.07
N THR A 240 -6.60 11.86 -1.85
CA THR A 240 -7.12 11.24 -0.62
C THR A 240 -6.63 9.80 -0.48
N VAL A 241 -6.68 9.03 -1.57
CA VAL A 241 -6.13 7.67 -1.61
C VAL A 241 -4.61 7.64 -1.37
N ALA A 242 -3.84 8.48 -2.06
CA ALA A 242 -2.40 8.60 -1.89
C ALA A 242 -2.03 8.88 -0.43
N ARG A 243 -2.76 9.80 0.21
CA ARG A 243 -2.56 10.17 1.61
C ARG A 243 -2.83 8.98 2.52
N ARG A 244 -3.93 8.27 2.29
CA ARG A 244 -4.29 7.07 3.06
C ARG A 244 -3.26 5.96 2.90
N LEU A 245 -2.76 5.71 1.70
CA LEU A 245 -1.73 4.70 1.44
C LEU A 245 -0.39 5.05 2.09
N ARG A 246 0.07 6.31 1.97
CA ARG A 246 1.28 6.79 2.66
C ARG A 246 1.14 6.68 4.17
N ARG A 247 0.01 7.13 4.74
CA ARG A 247 -0.30 6.97 6.16
C ARG A 247 -0.28 5.50 6.58
N THR A 248 -0.82 4.59 5.77
CA THR A 248 -0.87 3.15 6.06
C THR A 248 0.54 2.54 6.16
N VAL A 249 1.45 2.92 5.25
CA VAL A 249 2.86 2.53 5.28
C VAL A 249 3.56 3.08 6.52
N LEU A 250 3.38 4.38 6.80
CA LEU A 250 3.93 5.03 7.99
C LEU A 250 3.41 4.32 9.25
N GLU A 251 2.14 3.95 9.30
CA GLU A 251 1.50 3.23 10.42
C GLU A 251 1.90 1.76 10.57
N GLY A 252 2.72 1.21 9.67
CA GLY A 252 3.18 -0.19 9.72
C GLY A 252 2.07 -1.20 9.49
N ARG A 253 1.00 -0.76 8.84
CA ARG A 253 -0.08 -1.64 8.42
C ARG A 253 0.28 -2.19 7.02
N PRO A 254 0.28 -3.52 6.83
CA PRO A 254 0.51 -4.09 5.50
C PRO A 254 -0.55 -3.66 4.48
N ILE A 255 -0.21 -3.63 3.20
CA ILE A 255 -1.14 -3.40 2.09
C ILE A 255 -1.19 -4.65 1.22
N ARG A 256 -2.40 -5.09 0.86
CA ARG A 256 -2.63 -6.13 -0.13
C ARG A 256 -3.26 -5.48 -1.35
N VAL A 257 -2.55 -5.51 -2.47
CA VAL A 257 -2.99 -4.90 -3.73
C VAL A 257 -3.62 -6.00 -4.59
N ARG A 258 -4.94 -6.00 -4.69
CA ARG A 258 -5.71 -6.88 -5.57
C ARG A 258 -5.99 -6.14 -6.87
N HIS A 259 -5.75 -6.78 -8.00
CA HIS A 259 -6.00 -6.17 -9.30
C HIS A 259 -6.57 -7.16 -10.32
N HIS A 260 -7.27 -6.69 -11.35
CA HIS A 260 -7.64 -7.56 -12.46
C HIS A 260 -6.40 -8.03 -13.24
N ALA A 261 -6.45 -9.26 -13.75
CA ALA A 261 -5.31 -9.97 -14.31
C ALA A 261 -5.20 -9.80 -15.83
N ASP A 262 -5.21 -8.55 -16.30
CA ASP A 262 -5.16 -8.12 -17.70
C ASP A 262 -4.25 -6.89 -17.87
N GLY A 263 -4.21 -6.34 -19.09
CA GLY A 263 -3.39 -5.18 -19.45
C GLY A 263 -3.61 -3.95 -18.55
N ASP A 264 -4.86 -3.49 -18.36
CA ASP A 264 -5.14 -2.28 -17.56
C ASP A 264 -4.86 -2.51 -16.06
N GLY A 265 -5.33 -3.61 -15.48
CA GLY A 265 -5.07 -3.95 -14.08
C GLY A 265 -3.59 -4.11 -13.75
N LEU A 266 -2.76 -4.55 -14.70
CA LEU A 266 -1.29 -4.60 -14.54
C LEU A 266 -0.66 -3.21 -14.69
N CYS A 267 -1.10 -2.41 -15.65
CA CYS A 267 -0.69 -1.01 -15.79
C CYS A 267 -1.09 -0.17 -14.57
N ALA A 268 -2.15 -0.56 -13.86
CA ALA A 268 -2.55 0.05 -12.61
C ALA A 268 -1.67 -0.39 -11.43
N SER A 269 -1.50 -1.70 -11.27
CA SER A 269 -0.92 -2.27 -10.05
C SER A 269 0.60 -2.21 -9.96
N VAL A 270 1.32 -2.27 -11.08
CA VAL A 270 2.79 -2.26 -11.09
C VAL A 270 3.36 -0.89 -10.67
N PRO A 271 2.91 0.26 -11.23
CA PRO A 271 3.40 1.57 -10.79
C PRO A 271 3.10 1.86 -9.32
N VAL A 272 1.90 1.50 -8.84
CA VAL A 272 1.51 1.70 -7.44
C VAL A 272 2.34 0.81 -6.51
N GLN A 273 2.61 -0.45 -6.91
CA GLN A 273 3.52 -1.32 -6.16
C GLN A 273 4.91 -0.68 -6.04
N LEU A 274 5.52 -0.26 -7.15
CA LEU A 274 6.85 0.35 -7.17
C LEU A 274 6.92 1.61 -6.29
N ALA A 275 5.94 2.50 -6.42
CA ALA A 275 5.88 3.74 -5.64
C ALA A 275 5.77 3.45 -4.13
N LEU A 276 4.96 2.48 -3.74
CA LEU A 276 4.82 2.07 -2.34
C LEU A 276 6.09 1.36 -1.84
N GLU A 277 6.74 0.55 -2.66
CA GLU A 277 7.99 -0.13 -2.30
C GLU A 277 9.10 0.89 -2.02
N ARG A 278 9.31 1.87 -2.91
CA ARG A 278 10.25 2.98 -2.70
C ARG A 278 9.90 3.82 -1.47
N PHE A 279 8.60 4.06 -1.23
CA PHE A 279 8.18 4.77 -0.04
C PHE A 279 8.45 3.96 1.24
N VAL A 280 8.20 2.65 1.25
CA VAL A 280 8.56 1.76 2.36
C VAL A 280 10.06 1.79 2.60
N GLU A 281 10.89 1.67 1.56
CA GLU A 281 12.35 1.74 1.68
C GLU A 281 12.84 3.08 2.24
N SER A 282 12.11 4.17 2.03
CA SER A 282 12.41 5.49 2.63
C SER A 282 12.01 5.63 4.11
N VAL A 283 11.17 4.73 4.62
CA VAL A 283 10.59 4.79 5.98
C VAL A 283 11.21 3.75 6.91
N TYR A 284 11.54 2.56 6.39
CA TYR A 284 11.99 1.42 7.16
C TYR A 284 13.49 1.20 6.98
N ALA A 285 14.22 1.06 8.08
CA ALA A 285 15.64 0.70 8.05
C ALA A 285 15.88 -0.75 7.55
N ASP A 286 14.85 -1.60 7.60
CA ASP A 286 14.88 -2.97 7.10
C ASP A 286 14.66 -3.00 5.57
N GLY A 287 15.71 -3.36 4.82
CA GLY A 287 15.66 -3.47 3.36
C GLY A 287 14.71 -4.55 2.83
N ASP A 288 14.22 -5.47 3.66
CA ASP A 288 13.20 -6.46 3.29
C ASP A 288 11.76 -6.03 3.66
N ALA A 289 11.59 -4.86 4.28
CA ALA A 289 10.27 -4.40 4.76
C ALA A 289 9.21 -4.35 3.67
N ALA A 290 9.58 -3.89 2.47
CA ALA A 290 8.70 -3.82 1.30
C ALA A 290 8.05 -5.18 0.98
N ARG A 291 8.84 -6.27 1.01
CA ARG A 291 8.37 -7.64 0.72
C ARG A 291 7.38 -8.18 1.74
N HIS A 292 7.40 -7.64 2.96
CA HIS A 292 6.53 -8.07 4.06
C HIS A 292 5.27 -7.21 4.17
N LEU A 293 5.42 -5.89 3.94
CA LEU A 293 4.33 -4.94 4.04
C LEU A 293 3.47 -4.93 2.78
N LEU A 294 4.06 -5.13 1.60
CA LEU A 294 3.35 -5.02 0.33
C LEU A 294 3.25 -6.37 -0.35
N LYS A 295 2.06 -6.65 -0.89
CA LYS A 295 1.86 -7.83 -1.73
C LYS A 295 0.83 -7.57 -2.81
N ARG A 296 1.27 -7.68 -4.07
CA ARG A 296 0.39 -7.66 -5.24
C ARG A 296 -0.17 -9.05 -5.52
N LEU A 297 -1.47 -9.11 -5.82
CA LEU A 297 -2.25 -10.33 -5.94
C LEU A 297 -3.20 -10.20 -7.15
N PRO A 298 -2.97 -10.94 -8.25
CA PRO A 298 -3.87 -10.88 -9.40
C PRO A 298 -5.20 -11.58 -9.10
N SER A 299 -6.28 -11.04 -9.66
CA SER A 299 -7.64 -11.57 -9.61
C SER A 299 -8.05 -11.96 -11.03
N LYS A 300 -8.42 -13.22 -11.20
CA LYS A 300 -8.78 -13.73 -12.53
C LYS A 300 -10.19 -13.30 -12.95
N ALA A 301 -11.09 -13.19 -11.98
CA ALA A 301 -12.41 -12.64 -12.22
C ALA A 301 -12.37 -11.10 -12.19
N PRO A 302 -13.30 -10.44 -12.89
CA PRO A 302 -13.47 -8.99 -12.84
C PRO A 302 -14.28 -8.57 -11.59
N PHE A 303 -13.96 -9.18 -10.44
CA PHE A 303 -14.49 -8.85 -9.10
C PHE A 303 -13.71 -9.68 -8.05
N TYR A 304 -13.85 -9.33 -6.78
CA TYR A 304 -13.17 -10.00 -5.68
C TYR A 304 -13.86 -11.30 -5.26
N GLU A 305 -13.36 -12.43 -5.77
CA GLU A 305 -13.98 -13.72 -5.52
C GLU A 305 -13.93 -14.16 -4.05
N MET A 306 -14.95 -14.91 -3.62
CA MET A 306 -14.97 -15.54 -2.29
C MET A 306 -13.75 -16.46 -2.03
N GLU A 307 -13.19 -17.06 -3.09
CA GLU A 307 -11.95 -17.85 -2.98
C GLU A 307 -10.76 -16.96 -2.60
N ASP A 308 -10.65 -15.80 -3.24
CA ASP A 308 -9.54 -14.87 -3.06
C ASP A 308 -9.57 -14.20 -1.69
N VAL A 309 -10.72 -13.67 -1.26
CA VAL A 309 -10.88 -13.10 0.09
C VAL A 309 -10.61 -14.11 1.20
N THR A 310 -11.03 -15.36 1.01
CA THR A 310 -10.82 -16.41 2.02
C THR A 310 -9.32 -16.72 2.16
N ARG A 311 -8.60 -16.78 1.04
CA ARG A 311 -7.15 -16.99 1.01
C ARG A 311 -6.40 -15.82 1.66
N ASP A 312 -6.76 -14.60 1.29
CA ASP A 312 -6.10 -13.39 1.77
C ASP A 312 -6.31 -13.20 3.26
N LEU A 313 -7.54 -13.37 3.74
CA LEU A 313 -7.87 -13.31 5.15
C LEU A 313 -7.14 -14.40 5.95
N ASN A 314 -7.08 -15.64 5.44
CA ASN A 314 -6.34 -16.70 6.13
C ASN A 314 -4.85 -16.35 6.27
N HIS A 315 -4.22 -15.84 5.21
CA HIS A 315 -2.82 -15.39 5.27
C HIS A 315 -2.65 -14.22 6.26
N ALA A 316 -3.51 -13.20 6.23
CA ALA A 316 -3.45 -12.07 7.14
C ALA A 316 -3.60 -12.49 8.62
N LEU A 317 -4.48 -13.45 8.91
CA LEU A 317 -4.67 -13.98 10.26
C LEU A 317 -3.45 -14.80 10.72
N GLU A 318 -2.83 -15.56 9.83
CA GLU A 318 -1.58 -16.27 10.11
C GLU A 318 -0.43 -15.28 10.38
N ASP A 319 -0.30 -14.24 9.56
CA ASP A 319 0.73 -13.20 9.70
C ASP A 319 0.55 -12.44 11.02
N ARG A 320 -0.68 -12.07 11.38
CA ARG A 320 -0.97 -11.48 12.70
C ARG A 320 -0.59 -12.41 13.83
N SER A 321 -0.93 -13.70 13.74
CA SER A 321 -0.65 -14.67 14.80
C SER A 321 0.84 -15.00 14.93
N ARG A 322 1.61 -15.02 13.84
CA ARG A 322 3.03 -15.42 13.84
C ARG A 322 3.99 -14.26 13.97
N HIS A 323 3.60 -13.09 13.45
CA HIS A 323 4.49 -11.94 13.27
C HIS A 323 3.95 -10.67 13.92
N GLY A 324 2.82 -10.74 14.63
CA GLY A 324 2.23 -9.58 15.31
C GLY A 324 1.79 -8.47 14.36
N GLN A 325 1.62 -8.76 13.07
CA GLN A 325 1.25 -7.75 12.07
C GLN A 325 -0.18 -7.26 12.29
N LYS A 326 -0.41 -5.97 12.04
CA LYS A 326 -1.76 -5.41 11.87
C LYS A 326 -2.44 -6.11 10.69
N LEU A 327 -3.76 -6.24 10.74
CA LEU A 327 -4.51 -6.71 9.57
C LEU A 327 -4.35 -5.69 8.43
N PRO A 328 -4.23 -6.16 7.18
CA PRO A 328 -3.83 -5.30 6.08
C PRO A 328 -4.92 -4.28 5.72
N LEU A 329 -4.52 -3.22 5.02
CA LEU A 329 -5.42 -2.49 4.12
C LEU A 329 -5.54 -3.27 2.81
N LEU A 330 -6.75 -3.41 2.30
CA LEU A 330 -7.01 -3.98 0.98
C LEU A 330 -7.13 -2.85 -0.04
N LEU A 331 -6.25 -2.82 -1.03
CA LEU A 331 -6.31 -1.91 -2.17
C LEU A 331 -6.78 -2.69 -3.40
N MET A 332 -7.96 -2.37 -3.90
CA MET A 332 -8.57 -2.95 -5.08
C MET A 332 -8.33 -2.03 -6.27
N LEU A 333 -7.69 -2.55 -7.30
CA LEU A 333 -7.39 -1.84 -8.53
C LEU A 333 -8.10 -2.54 -9.68
N ASP A 334 -8.81 -1.79 -10.51
CA ASP A 334 -9.44 -2.29 -11.74
C ASP A 334 -10.49 -3.39 -11.49
N ASN A 335 -11.07 -3.35 -10.29
CA ASN A 335 -12.11 -4.22 -9.76
C ASN A 335 -12.58 -3.60 -8.45
N GLY A 336 -13.71 -4.05 -7.91
CA GLY A 336 -14.15 -3.68 -6.56
C GLY A 336 -15.36 -2.76 -6.49
N SER A 337 -15.84 -2.27 -7.64
CA SER A 337 -16.93 -1.29 -7.66
C SER A 337 -18.33 -1.89 -7.74
N THR A 338 -18.51 -3.21 -7.89
CA THR A 338 -19.81 -3.78 -8.29
C THR A 338 -20.47 -4.60 -7.17
N GLU A 339 -21.75 -4.95 -7.35
CA GLU A 339 -22.48 -5.78 -6.38
C GLU A 339 -21.78 -7.13 -6.13
N GLU A 340 -21.12 -7.69 -7.16
CA GLU A 340 -20.38 -8.94 -7.08
C GLU A 340 -19.23 -8.95 -6.05
N ASP A 341 -18.68 -7.79 -5.69
CA ASP A 341 -17.64 -7.64 -4.66
C ASP A 341 -18.20 -7.69 -3.23
N THR A 342 -19.50 -7.40 -3.08
CA THR A 342 -20.17 -7.26 -1.78
C THR A 342 -20.03 -8.49 -0.87
N PRO A 343 -20.18 -9.74 -1.35
CA PRO A 343 -19.97 -10.92 -0.50
C PRO A 343 -18.57 -10.99 0.10
N ALA A 344 -17.53 -10.63 -0.66
CA ALA A 344 -16.16 -10.61 -0.19
C ALA A 344 -15.92 -9.49 0.82
N TYR A 345 -16.41 -8.29 0.56
CA TYR A 345 -16.28 -7.16 1.49
C TYR A 345 -17.01 -7.40 2.80
N ARG A 346 -18.23 -7.97 2.77
CA ARG A 346 -18.95 -8.35 3.99
C ARG A 346 -18.20 -9.40 4.83
N ASN A 347 -17.43 -10.29 4.20
CA ASN A 347 -16.58 -11.24 4.92
C ASN A 347 -15.42 -10.52 5.64
N LEU A 348 -14.84 -9.48 5.03
CA LEU A 348 -13.78 -8.67 5.62
C LEU A 348 -14.27 -7.71 6.71
N ALA A 349 -15.50 -7.22 6.60
CA ALA A 349 -16.12 -6.32 7.59
C ALA A 349 -16.20 -6.92 9.00
N HIS A 350 -16.03 -8.24 9.15
CA HIS A 350 -15.90 -8.90 10.45
C HIS A 350 -14.55 -8.68 11.15
N TYR A 351 -13.57 -8.11 10.45
CA TYR A 351 -12.17 -8.00 10.88
C TYR A 351 -11.62 -6.56 10.83
N ASP A 352 -12.47 -5.54 10.68
CA ASP A 352 -12.09 -4.12 10.60
C ASP A 352 -10.95 -3.84 9.60
N ILE A 353 -10.97 -4.55 8.47
CA ILE A 353 -10.01 -4.40 7.36
C ILE A 353 -10.50 -3.24 6.47
N PRO A 354 -9.74 -2.14 6.36
CA PRO A 354 -10.11 -1.03 5.48
C PRO A 354 -9.93 -1.43 4.02
N ILE A 355 -10.88 -1.01 3.18
CA ILE A 355 -10.92 -1.33 1.76
C ILE A 355 -10.89 -0.02 0.97
N VAL A 356 -9.96 0.09 0.03
CA VAL A 356 -9.84 1.23 -0.89
C VAL A 356 -10.01 0.70 -2.30
N VAL A 357 -10.83 1.36 -3.11
CA VAL A 357 -11.12 0.97 -4.50
C VAL A 357 -10.71 2.09 -5.45
N VAL A 358 -9.94 1.75 -6.48
CA VAL A 358 -9.67 2.59 -7.65
C VAL A 358 -10.00 1.75 -8.88
N ASP A 359 -11.03 2.14 -9.61
CA ASP A 359 -11.63 1.29 -10.63
C ASP A 359 -12.38 2.14 -11.64
N HIS A 360 -12.55 1.64 -12.85
CA HIS A 360 -13.26 2.31 -13.94
C HIS A 360 -14.45 1.51 -14.48
N HIS A 361 -14.76 0.33 -13.93
CA HIS A 361 -15.99 -0.39 -14.27
C HIS A 361 -17.23 0.38 -13.79
N HIS A 362 -18.41 0.12 -14.38
CA HIS A 362 -19.63 0.81 -13.94
C HIS A 362 -19.96 0.43 -12.48
N PRO A 363 -19.99 1.39 -11.54
CA PRO A 363 -20.10 1.08 -10.12
C PRO A 363 -21.53 0.77 -9.69
N ASP A 364 -21.67 0.04 -8.58
CA ASP A 364 -22.88 -0.05 -7.75
C ASP A 364 -22.60 0.57 -6.36
N PRO A 365 -22.68 1.90 -6.23
CA PRO A 365 -22.35 2.60 -4.99
C PRO A 365 -23.33 2.28 -3.84
N GLU A 366 -24.56 1.83 -4.15
CA GLU A 366 -25.50 1.40 -3.12
C GLU A 366 -25.08 0.05 -2.49
N ALA A 367 -24.47 -0.83 -3.29
CA ALA A 367 -23.99 -2.13 -2.83
C ALA A 367 -22.67 -2.04 -2.05
N VAL A 368 -21.66 -1.33 -2.59
CA VAL A 368 -20.29 -1.32 -2.01
C VAL A 368 -20.00 -0.13 -1.10
N GLY A 369 -20.74 0.99 -1.23
CA GLY A 369 -20.38 2.27 -0.62
C GLY A 369 -20.26 2.25 0.92
N GLU A 370 -21.07 1.45 1.62
CA GLU A 370 -20.97 1.31 3.09
C GLU A 370 -19.81 0.41 3.55
N LEU A 371 -19.15 -0.29 2.62
CA LEU A 371 -18.13 -1.31 2.91
C LEU A 371 -16.71 -0.85 2.54
N VAL A 372 -16.59 0.25 1.82
CA VAL A 372 -15.32 0.81 1.34
C VAL A 372 -15.03 2.15 2.03
N GLU A 373 -13.76 2.41 2.27
CA GLU A 373 -13.28 3.63 2.92
C GLU A 373 -13.09 4.78 1.93
N GLU A 374 -12.62 4.45 0.73
CA GLU A 374 -12.43 5.38 -0.39
C GLU A 374 -12.79 4.65 -1.68
N HIS A 375 -13.48 5.33 -2.58
CA HIS A 375 -13.92 4.78 -3.86
C HIS A 375 -13.68 5.81 -4.97
N VAL A 376 -12.64 5.59 -5.76
CA VAL A 376 -12.30 6.43 -6.92
C VAL A 376 -12.81 5.74 -8.16
N ASN A 377 -13.76 6.36 -8.85
CA ASN A 377 -14.32 5.84 -10.08
C ASN A 377 -14.86 6.97 -10.98
N PRO A 378 -14.50 7.02 -12.28
CA PRO A 378 -14.96 8.04 -13.23
C PRO A 378 -16.48 8.24 -13.26
N TYR A 379 -17.26 7.15 -13.18
CA TYR A 379 -18.72 7.20 -13.23
C TYR A 379 -19.34 7.95 -12.06
N LEU A 380 -18.66 8.02 -10.91
CA LEU A 380 -19.13 8.79 -9.73
C LEU A 380 -19.05 10.31 -9.96
N HIS A 381 -18.29 10.74 -10.98
CA HIS A 381 -18.15 12.13 -11.39
C HIS A 381 -18.88 12.45 -12.71
N GLY A 382 -19.68 11.52 -13.23
CA GLY A 382 -20.38 11.68 -14.49
C GLY A 382 -19.50 11.51 -15.73
N GLU A 383 -18.30 10.96 -15.54
CA GLU A 383 -17.43 10.49 -16.62
C GLU A 383 -17.72 9.01 -16.92
N ASP A 384 -16.90 8.36 -17.75
CA ASP A 384 -17.13 7.01 -18.25
C ASP A 384 -15.85 6.16 -18.29
N TYR A 385 -15.97 4.95 -18.84
CA TYR A 385 -14.90 3.95 -18.91
C TYR A 385 -13.61 4.43 -19.62
N ARG A 386 -13.67 5.49 -20.44
CA ARG A 386 -12.51 5.94 -21.23
C ARG A 386 -11.35 6.41 -20.36
N ILE A 387 -11.61 6.80 -19.11
CA ILE A 387 -10.58 6.99 -18.10
C ILE A 387 -10.30 5.61 -17.47
N THR A 388 -9.23 4.94 -17.89
CA THR A 388 -8.94 3.58 -17.41
C THR A 388 -8.28 3.59 -16.03
N THR A 389 -8.32 2.46 -15.33
CA THR A 389 -7.71 2.32 -14.01
C THR A 389 -6.19 2.52 -14.08
N GLY A 390 -5.54 2.02 -15.14
CA GLY A 390 -4.12 2.22 -15.38
C GLY A 390 -3.73 3.70 -15.44
N MET A 391 -4.54 4.54 -16.10
CA MET A 391 -4.32 5.99 -16.13
C MET A 391 -4.44 6.62 -14.74
N LEU A 392 -5.47 6.24 -13.97
CA LEU A 392 -5.69 6.70 -12.59
C LEU A 392 -4.51 6.34 -11.69
N CYS A 393 -4.06 5.10 -11.78
CA CYS A 393 -3.05 4.56 -10.88
C CYS A 393 -1.63 5.05 -11.19
N VAL A 394 -1.33 5.45 -12.42
CA VAL A 394 -0.04 6.14 -12.71
C VAL A 394 0.01 7.51 -12.01
N GLU A 395 -1.08 8.28 -12.05
CA GLU A 395 -1.15 9.55 -11.32
C GLU A 395 -1.09 9.33 -9.79
N LEU A 396 -1.81 8.32 -9.29
CA LEU A 396 -1.73 7.90 -7.88
C LEU A 396 -0.30 7.55 -7.45
N ALA A 397 0.38 6.72 -8.24
CA ALA A 397 1.74 6.28 -7.98
C ALA A 397 2.70 7.48 -7.92
N ARG A 398 2.56 8.45 -8.83
CA ARG A 398 3.35 9.70 -8.82
C ARG A 398 3.07 10.59 -7.60
N MET A 399 1.84 10.62 -7.10
CA MET A 399 1.49 11.31 -5.85
C MET A 399 2.11 10.62 -4.61
N ILE A 400 2.40 9.32 -4.69
CA ILE A 400 3.09 8.56 -3.64
C ILE A 400 4.60 8.71 -3.76
N ASP A 401 5.17 8.53 -4.95
CA ASP A 401 6.59 8.72 -5.22
C ASP A 401 6.78 9.36 -6.61
N PRO A 402 7.08 10.66 -6.69
CA PRO A 402 7.27 11.34 -7.97
C PRO A 402 8.55 10.90 -8.70
N SER A 403 9.49 10.22 -8.03
CA SER A 403 10.75 9.76 -8.63
C SER A 403 10.56 8.77 -9.78
N ILE A 404 9.44 8.03 -9.77
CA ILE A 404 9.10 7.03 -10.79
C ILE A 404 8.69 7.67 -12.13
N THR A 405 8.47 8.99 -12.19
CA THR A 405 7.75 9.64 -13.31
C THR A 405 8.31 9.24 -14.67
N GLU A 406 9.63 9.28 -14.86
CA GLU A 406 10.24 8.94 -16.15
C GLU A 406 10.10 7.46 -16.52
N GLU A 407 9.91 6.57 -15.55
CA GLU A 407 9.75 5.12 -15.76
C GLU A 407 8.32 4.73 -16.15
N VAL A 408 7.34 5.62 -15.98
CA VAL A 408 5.91 5.30 -16.11
C VAL A 408 5.18 6.10 -17.20
N ARG A 409 5.88 6.97 -17.95
CA ARG A 409 5.26 7.87 -18.93
C ARG A 409 4.53 7.18 -20.08
N HIS A 410 4.96 5.98 -20.47
CA HIS A 410 4.30 5.17 -21.51
C HIS A 410 3.13 4.34 -20.98
N VAL A 411 3.07 4.08 -19.67
CA VAL A 411 2.11 3.15 -19.05
C VAL A 411 0.63 3.56 -19.27
N PRO A 412 0.24 4.84 -19.15
CA PRO A 412 -1.14 5.25 -19.43
C PRO A 412 -1.59 4.94 -20.87
N ALA A 413 -0.67 4.97 -21.83
CA ALA A 413 -1.00 4.64 -23.22
C ALA A 413 -1.19 3.13 -23.41
N VAL A 414 -0.35 2.30 -22.78
CA VAL A 414 -0.52 0.82 -22.75
C VAL A 414 -1.87 0.46 -22.11
N ALA A 415 -2.18 1.06 -20.96
CA ALA A 415 -3.44 0.93 -20.25
C ALA A 415 -4.64 1.24 -21.15
N GLY A 416 -4.68 2.45 -21.70
CA GLY A 416 -5.75 2.90 -22.57
C GLY A 416 -5.92 2.05 -23.83
N LEU A 417 -4.83 1.58 -24.45
CA LEU A 417 -4.91 0.71 -25.62
C LEU A 417 -5.39 -0.70 -25.27
N SER A 418 -4.95 -1.25 -24.13
CA SER A 418 -5.38 -2.57 -23.65
C SER A 418 -6.90 -2.60 -23.40
N ASP A 419 -7.43 -1.51 -22.86
CA ASP A 419 -8.85 -1.35 -22.55
C ASP A 419 -9.66 -0.65 -23.64
N ARG A 420 -9.05 -0.38 -24.80
CA ARG A 420 -9.71 0.24 -25.96
C ARG A 420 -10.39 1.57 -25.61
N SER A 421 -9.73 2.41 -24.81
CA SER A 421 -10.19 3.75 -24.49
C SER A 421 -10.34 4.61 -25.75
N GLU A 422 -11.52 5.23 -25.89
CA GLU A 422 -11.84 6.17 -26.97
C GLU A 422 -11.70 7.64 -26.52
N ALA A 423 -10.89 7.91 -25.48
CA ALA A 423 -10.66 9.28 -25.05
C ALA A 423 -9.83 10.07 -26.08
N ASP A 424 -10.23 11.31 -26.38
CA ASP A 424 -9.40 12.23 -27.19
C ASP A 424 -7.98 12.40 -26.60
N ALA A 425 -7.88 12.34 -25.26
CA ALA A 425 -6.63 12.40 -24.49
C ALA A 425 -5.66 11.24 -24.79
N MET A 426 -6.12 10.14 -25.41
CA MET A 426 -5.23 9.05 -25.84
C MET A 426 -4.17 9.52 -26.82
N THR A 427 -4.48 10.51 -27.67
CA THR A 427 -3.49 11.07 -28.59
C THR A 427 -2.30 11.65 -27.83
N ASP A 428 -2.56 12.33 -26.71
CA ASP A 428 -1.52 12.94 -25.89
C ASP A 428 -0.74 11.88 -25.09
N TYR A 429 -1.41 10.84 -24.59
CA TYR A 429 -0.72 9.72 -23.92
C TYR A 429 0.16 8.91 -24.88
N VAL A 430 -0.29 8.65 -26.11
CA VAL A 430 0.53 7.98 -27.13
C VAL A 430 1.71 8.86 -27.53
N ALA A 431 1.51 10.19 -27.67
CA ALA A 431 2.61 11.12 -27.91
C ALA A 431 3.63 11.13 -26.77
N LEU A 432 3.15 11.06 -25.52
CA LEU A 432 4.01 10.96 -24.33
C LEU A 432 4.84 9.67 -24.34
N ALA A 433 4.24 8.55 -24.73
CA ALA A 433 4.95 7.28 -24.88
C ALA A 433 5.98 7.31 -26.04
N ALA A 434 5.67 8.01 -27.13
CA ALA A 434 6.58 8.18 -28.26
C ALA A 434 7.84 8.97 -27.89
N ASP A 435 7.73 9.94 -26.97
CA ASP A 435 8.89 10.64 -26.40
C ASP A 435 9.83 9.69 -25.62
N GLU A 436 9.28 8.62 -25.03
CA GLU A 436 10.03 7.53 -24.37
C GLU A 436 10.50 6.44 -25.34
N GLY A 437 10.27 6.62 -26.65
CA GLY A 437 10.72 5.70 -27.70
C GLY A 437 9.81 4.49 -27.91
N TYR A 438 8.51 4.61 -27.59
CA TYR A 438 7.50 3.61 -27.91
C TYR A 438 6.56 4.12 -29.00
N ASP A 439 6.48 3.42 -30.12
CA ASP A 439 5.40 3.66 -31.07
C ASP A 439 4.12 2.90 -30.67
N GLU A 440 3.03 3.14 -31.39
CA GLU A 440 1.73 2.54 -31.05
C GLU A 440 1.72 1.02 -31.20
N ASP A 441 2.54 0.46 -32.11
CA ASP A 441 2.67 -0.98 -32.28
C ASP A 441 3.42 -1.58 -31.09
N ASP A 442 4.50 -0.92 -30.63
CA ASP A 442 5.21 -1.32 -29.40
C ASP A 442 4.25 -1.36 -28.19
N LEU A 443 3.38 -0.36 -28.04
CA LEU A 443 2.44 -0.28 -26.92
C LEU A 443 1.40 -1.40 -26.95
N ARG A 444 0.90 -1.77 -28.15
CA ARG A 444 0.00 -2.91 -28.32
C ARG A 444 0.69 -4.23 -28.02
N ASP A 445 1.93 -4.39 -28.50
CA ASP A 445 2.72 -5.60 -28.24
C ASP A 445 3.00 -5.77 -26.74
N ILE A 446 3.22 -4.68 -25.99
CA ILE A 446 3.32 -4.73 -24.52
C ILE A 446 2.01 -5.26 -23.92
N GLY A 447 0.86 -4.70 -24.31
CA GLY A 447 -0.45 -5.16 -23.82
C GLY A 447 -0.69 -6.66 -24.09
N GLU A 448 -0.42 -7.12 -25.32
CA GLU A 448 -0.54 -8.53 -25.69
C GLU A 448 0.44 -9.44 -24.93
N ALA A 449 1.67 -8.97 -24.70
CA ALA A 449 2.66 -9.67 -23.91
C ALA A 449 2.23 -9.83 -22.44
N LEU A 450 1.62 -8.79 -21.86
CA LEU A 450 1.10 -8.80 -20.49
C LEU A 450 -0.05 -9.80 -20.32
N ASP A 451 -1.04 -9.74 -21.22
CA ASP A 451 -2.17 -10.67 -21.25
C ASP A 451 -1.69 -12.12 -21.36
N TYR A 452 -0.78 -12.37 -22.29
CA TYR A 452 -0.24 -13.70 -22.54
C TYR A 452 0.58 -14.22 -21.35
N ALA A 453 1.46 -13.40 -20.77
CA ALA A 453 2.23 -13.77 -19.59
C ALA A 453 1.32 -14.11 -18.41
N THR A 454 0.32 -13.25 -18.16
CA THR A 454 -0.58 -13.38 -17.02
C THR A 454 -1.50 -14.58 -17.12
N PHE A 455 -1.98 -14.90 -18.34
CA PHE A 455 -2.71 -16.14 -18.59
C PHE A 455 -1.94 -17.39 -18.11
N TRP A 456 -0.61 -17.42 -18.30
CA TRP A 456 0.23 -18.54 -17.88
C TRP A 456 0.66 -18.48 -16.41
N LEU A 457 0.81 -17.29 -15.83
CA LEU A 457 1.12 -17.09 -14.42
C LEU A 457 -0.05 -17.47 -13.49
N LYS A 458 -1.29 -17.38 -13.98
CA LYS A 458 -2.52 -17.71 -13.24
C LYS A 458 -2.67 -16.86 -11.97
N TYR A 459 -2.39 -17.45 -10.80
CA TYR A 459 -2.52 -16.79 -9.50
C TYR A 459 -1.21 -16.13 -9.04
N SER A 460 -0.12 -16.29 -9.80
CA SER A 460 1.16 -15.66 -9.50
C SER A 460 1.18 -14.23 -10.02
N ALA A 461 1.63 -13.28 -9.19
CA ALA A 461 1.82 -11.89 -9.61
C ALA A 461 2.93 -11.73 -10.67
N GLY A 462 3.88 -12.66 -10.71
CA GLY A 462 4.99 -12.65 -11.69
C GLY A 462 5.86 -11.40 -11.63
N ARG A 463 6.04 -10.83 -10.44
CA ARG A 463 6.70 -9.53 -10.14
C ARG A 463 7.76 -9.12 -11.17
N GLU A 464 8.90 -9.81 -11.19
CA GLU A 464 10.04 -9.42 -12.02
C GLU A 464 9.76 -9.57 -13.54
N LEU A 465 9.00 -10.60 -13.93
CA LEU A 465 8.65 -10.82 -15.34
C LEU A 465 7.71 -9.71 -15.85
N ILE A 466 6.72 -9.32 -15.04
CA ILE A 466 5.74 -8.31 -15.43
C ILE A 466 6.38 -6.91 -15.45
N GLU A 467 7.23 -6.60 -14.46
CA GLU A 467 8.04 -5.37 -14.41
C GLU A 467 8.91 -5.24 -15.68
N ASP A 468 9.58 -6.33 -16.08
CA ASP A 468 10.36 -6.38 -17.31
C ASP A 468 9.50 -6.21 -18.58
N VAL A 469 8.31 -6.83 -18.63
CA VAL A 469 7.42 -6.73 -19.79
C VAL A 469 6.82 -5.33 -19.91
N LEU A 470 6.43 -4.69 -18.81
CA LEU A 470 5.90 -3.34 -18.80
C LEU A 470 7.01 -2.26 -18.86
N ASN A 471 8.28 -2.63 -18.67
CA ASN A 471 9.42 -1.71 -18.56
C ASN A 471 9.29 -0.70 -17.42
N VAL A 472 8.85 -1.17 -16.25
CA VAL A 472 8.75 -0.38 -15.01
C VAL A 472 9.62 -1.08 -13.96
N ASP A 473 10.55 -0.35 -13.34
CA ASP A 473 11.64 -0.94 -12.53
C ASP A 473 12.54 -1.92 -13.32
N CYS A 474 12.64 -1.75 -14.64
CA CYS A 474 13.45 -2.59 -15.52
C CYS A 474 14.86 -2.01 -15.71
N ASP A 475 15.89 -2.80 -15.40
CA ASP A 475 17.31 -2.40 -15.53
C ASP A 475 17.93 -2.69 -16.92
N ASP A 476 17.20 -3.36 -17.81
CA ASP A 476 17.69 -3.80 -19.12
C ASP A 476 16.62 -3.63 -20.21
N ARG A 477 16.64 -2.48 -20.89
CA ARG A 477 15.73 -2.17 -22.01
C ARG A 477 15.79 -3.20 -23.14
N GLU A 478 16.96 -3.77 -23.43
CA GLU A 478 17.06 -4.80 -24.48
C GLU A 478 16.40 -6.11 -24.03
N ARG A 479 16.38 -6.42 -22.72
CA ARG A 479 15.65 -7.56 -22.16
C ARG A 479 14.15 -7.36 -22.30
N HIS A 480 13.64 -6.18 -21.95
CA HIS A 480 12.25 -5.79 -22.18
C HIS A 480 11.85 -6.02 -23.64
N GLU A 481 12.55 -5.42 -24.60
CA GLU A 481 12.22 -5.52 -26.04
C GLU A 481 12.19 -6.98 -26.52
N ARG A 482 13.16 -7.80 -26.13
CA ARG A 482 13.18 -9.23 -26.49
C ARG A 482 12.06 -10.03 -25.83
N LEU A 483 11.66 -9.67 -24.61
CA LEU A 483 10.57 -10.34 -23.90
C LEU A 483 9.23 -10.00 -24.53
N VAL A 484 8.98 -8.73 -24.83
CA VAL A 484 7.77 -8.25 -25.52
C VAL A 484 7.63 -8.93 -26.87
N ASP A 485 8.65 -8.85 -27.75
CA ASP A 485 8.64 -9.52 -29.06
C ASP A 485 8.33 -11.02 -28.94
N PHE A 486 8.98 -11.71 -27.98
CA PHE A 486 8.77 -13.13 -27.77
C PHE A 486 7.35 -13.46 -27.29
N LEU A 487 6.79 -12.69 -26.35
CA LEU A 487 5.49 -12.97 -25.75
C LEU A 487 4.35 -12.54 -26.69
N ALA A 488 4.43 -11.36 -27.30
CA ALA A 488 3.45 -10.87 -28.29
C ALA A 488 3.38 -11.81 -29.51
N SER A 489 4.52 -12.19 -30.09
CA SER A 489 4.57 -13.18 -31.19
C SER A 489 3.97 -14.55 -30.80
N ARG A 490 4.05 -14.92 -29.52
CA ARG A 490 3.44 -16.17 -29.03
C ARG A 490 1.95 -16.03 -28.81
N ALA A 491 1.50 -14.88 -28.33
CA ALA A 491 0.11 -14.51 -28.19
C ALA A 491 -0.58 -14.57 -29.55
N GLU A 492 -0.07 -13.83 -30.55
CA GLU A 492 -0.61 -13.79 -31.91
C GLU A 492 -0.73 -15.19 -32.51
N ARG A 493 0.36 -15.98 -32.46
CA ARG A 493 0.36 -17.34 -32.99
C ARG A 493 -0.70 -18.24 -32.33
N ASP A 494 -0.86 -18.14 -31.01
CA ASP A 494 -1.80 -18.98 -30.27
C ASP A 494 -3.25 -18.50 -30.46
N VAL A 495 -3.49 -17.19 -30.64
CA VAL A 495 -4.75 -16.61 -31.11
C VAL A 495 -5.11 -17.15 -32.49
N ASP A 496 -4.21 -17.05 -33.48
CA ASP A 496 -4.45 -17.54 -34.83
C ASP A 496 -4.80 -19.03 -34.84
N ARG A 497 -4.05 -19.84 -34.08
CA ARG A 497 -4.32 -21.27 -33.95
C ARG A 497 -5.70 -21.55 -33.34
N GLN A 498 -6.12 -20.74 -32.37
CA GLN A 498 -7.43 -20.87 -31.74
C GLN A 498 -8.54 -20.48 -32.72
N LEU A 499 -8.37 -19.37 -33.44
CA LEU A 499 -9.32 -18.90 -34.44
C LEU A 499 -9.45 -19.87 -35.62
N ASP A 500 -8.35 -20.49 -36.07
CA ASP A 500 -8.35 -21.54 -37.11
C ASP A 500 -9.28 -22.71 -36.74
N ALA A 501 -9.35 -23.05 -35.45
CA ALA A 501 -10.26 -24.08 -34.95
C ALA A 501 -11.69 -23.53 -34.81
N ALA A 502 -11.86 -22.35 -34.24
CA ALA A 502 -13.14 -21.78 -33.83
C ALA A 502 -13.98 -21.25 -34.99
N MET A 503 -13.35 -20.57 -35.97
CA MET A 503 -14.06 -19.85 -37.03
C MET A 503 -14.91 -20.77 -37.93
N ALA A 504 -14.48 -22.02 -38.14
CA ALA A 504 -15.24 -22.99 -38.94
C ALA A 504 -16.57 -23.42 -38.28
N HIS A 505 -16.74 -23.13 -36.99
CA HIS A 505 -17.90 -23.48 -36.18
C HIS A 505 -18.69 -22.25 -35.71
N THR A 506 -18.31 -21.05 -36.14
CA THR A 506 -19.06 -19.83 -35.85
C THR A 506 -20.32 -19.81 -36.71
N GLU A 507 -21.47 -19.87 -36.05
CA GLU A 507 -22.78 -19.77 -36.68
C GLU A 507 -23.11 -18.30 -36.96
N HIS A 508 -23.83 -18.04 -38.05
CA HIS A 508 -24.23 -16.69 -38.46
C HIS A 508 -25.71 -16.64 -38.78
N GLU A 509 -26.39 -15.63 -38.25
CA GLU A 509 -27.73 -15.23 -38.67
C GLU A 509 -27.89 -13.71 -38.68
N ARG A 510 -28.98 -13.24 -39.28
CA ARG A 510 -29.33 -11.82 -39.29
C ARG A 510 -30.55 -11.60 -38.42
N LEU A 511 -30.46 -10.67 -37.49
CA LEU A 511 -31.52 -10.32 -36.55
C LEU A 511 -32.57 -9.40 -37.19
N ASP A 512 -33.71 -9.26 -36.51
CA ASP A 512 -34.85 -8.45 -36.99
C ASP A 512 -34.53 -6.95 -37.03
N ASN A 513 -33.68 -6.44 -36.13
CA ASN A 513 -33.11 -5.09 -36.19
C ASN A 513 -32.07 -4.90 -37.30
N GLY A 514 -31.68 -5.97 -38.00
CA GLY A 514 -30.78 -5.93 -39.14
C GLY A 514 -29.31 -6.21 -38.82
N ALA A 515 -28.94 -6.36 -37.54
CA ALA A 515 -27.59 -6.68 -37.09
C ALA A 515 -27.18 -8.13 -37.45
N HIS A 516 -25.88 -8.34 -37.58
CA HIS A 516 -25.27 -9.65 -37.78
C HIS A 516 -25.03 -10.33 -36.44
N LEU A 517 -25.67 -11.47 -36.19
CA LEU A 517 -25.40 -12.27 -34.99
C LEU A 517 -24.48 -13.44 -35.33
N TYR A 518 -23.34 -13.49 -34.65
CA TYR A 518 -22.41 -14.61 -34.64
C TYR A 518 -22.50 -15.36 -33.32
N ARG A 519 -22.53 -16.69 -33.37
CA ARG A 519 -22.58 -17.54 -32.17
C ARG A 519 -21.57 -18.65 -32.24
N ILE A 520 -20.94 -18.99 -31.11
CA ILE A 520 -20.02 -20.11 -31.03
C ILE A 520 -20.03 -20.76 -29.65
N ASP A 521 -20.13 -22.10 -29.64
CA ASP A 521 -19.89 -22.91 -28.43
C ASP A 521 -18.37 -23.01 -28.18
N VAL A 522 -17.83 -22.10 -27.36
CA VAL A 522 -16.39 -22.02 -27.04
C VAL A 522 -15.91 -23.16 -26.14
N GLU A 523 -16.82 -23.92 -25.53
CA GLU A 523 -16.46 -25.11 -24.76
C GLU A 523 -16.19 -26.31 -25.69
N ASN A 524 -16.97 -26.44 -26.77
CA ASN A 524 -16.88 -27.56 -27.70
C ASN A 524 -16.03 -27.29 -28.95
N TYR A 525 -15.92 -26.03 -29.38
CA TYR A 525 -15.27 -25.64 -30.64
C TYR A 525 -14.03 -24.75 -30.47
N ALA A 526 -13.52 -24.61 -29.26
CA ALA A 526 -12.23 -23.96 -28.99
C ALA A 526 -11.32 -24.86 -28.13
N HIS A 527 -10.01 -24.66 -28.18
CA HIS A 527 -9.10 -25.39 -27.29
C HIS A 527 -9.21 -24.87 -25.86
N ARG A 528 -9.55 -25.77 -24.94
CA ARG A 528 -9.70 -25.46 -23.51
C ARG A 528 -8.35 -25.43 -22.81
N PHE A 529 -8.24 -24.57 -21.80
CA PHE A 529 -7.05 -24.40 -20.96
C PHE A 529 -5.78 -23.98 -21.74
N THR A 530 -5.98 -23.37 -22.90
CA THR A 530 -4.94 -22.76 -23.74
C THR A 530 -5.27 -21.29 -23.95
N TYR A 531 -4.27 -20.50 -24.34
CA TYR A 531 -4.48 -19.12 -24.75
C TYR A 531 -5.04 -19.07 -26.19
N PRO A 532 -5.92 -18.11 -26.52
CA PRO A 532 -6.63 -17.21 -25.59
C PRO A 532 -7.75 -17.91 -24.81
N ALA A 533 -8.12 -17.32 -23.67
CA ALA A 533 -9.28 -17.73 -22.88
C ALA A 533 -10.61 -17.54 -23.67
N PRO A 534 -11.74 -18.12 -23.23
CA PRO A 534 -13.03 -17.98 -23.93
C PRO A 534 -13.45 -16.53 -24.21
N GLY A 535 -13.24 -15.61 -23.26
CA GLY A 535 -13.56 -14.20 -23.44
C GLY A 535 -12.76 -13.54 -24.56
N LYS A 536 -11.42 -13.69 -24.53
CA LYS A 536 -10.54 -13.18 -25.60
C LYS A 536 -10.78 -13.89 -26.93
N THR A 537 -11.00 -15.21 -26.94
CA THR A 537 -11.42 -15.95 -28.16
C THR A 537 -12.67 -15.33 -28.79
N THR A 538 -13.68 -14.98 -27.97
CA THR A 538 -14.92 -14.35 -28.44
C THR A 538 -14.66 -12.95 -28.99
N GLY A 539 -13.79 -12.17 -28.33
CA GLY A 539 -13.35 -10.85 -28.79
C GLY A 539 -12.64 -10.92 -30.14
N GLU A 540 -11.68 -11.81 -30.30
CA GLU A 540 -10.93 -12.00 -31.56
C GLU A 540 -11.83 -12.45 -32.73
N ILE A 541 -12.83 -13.30 -32.45
CA ILE A 541 -13.86 -13.65 -33.44
C ILE A 541 -14.69 -12.41 -33.80
N HIS A 542 -15.09 -11.63 -32.80
CA HIS A 542 -15.87 -10.42 -32.99
C HIS A 542 -15.13 -9.39 -33.85
N ASP A 543 -13.89 -9.06 -33.50
CA ASP A 543 -13.08 -8.08 -34.22
C ASP A 543 -12.92 -8.46 -35.71
N ARG A 544 -12.59 -9.74 -35.99
CA ARG A 544 -12.49 -10.24 -37.37
C ARG A 544 -13.84 -10.21 -38.11
N LYS A 545 -14.97 -10.37 -37.42
CA LYS A 545 -16.31 -10.29 -38.04
C LYS A 545 -16.80 -8.87 -38.27
N VAL A 546 -16.45 -7.92 -37.41
CA VAL A 546 -16.71 -6.51 -37.67
C VAL A 546 -15.94 -6.07 -38.91
N GLU A 547 -14.64 -6.37 -39.00
CA GLU A 547 -13.81 -6.03 -40.16
C GLU A 547 -14.31 -6.66 -41.47
N GLU A 548 -14.72 -7.95 -41.44
CA GLU A 548 -15.25 -8.65 -42.61
C GLU A 548 -16.59 -8.08 -43.10
N THR A 549 -17.41 -7.54 -42.19
CA THR A 549 -18.80 -7.19 -42.47
C THR A 549 -18.99 -5.71 -42.77
N GLY A 550 -18.46 -4.82 -41.93
CA GLY A 550 -18.67 -3.36 -42.01
C GLY A 550 -20.11 -2.90 -41.72
N ASP A 551 -20.95 -3.76 -41.14
CA ASP A 551 -22.31 -3.48 -40.65
C ASP A 551 -22.37 -3.84 -39.14
N PRO A 552 -23.39 -3.42 -38.37
CA PRO A 552 -23.52 -3.77 -36.96
C PRO A 552 -23.44 -5.29 -36.68
N VAL A 553 -22.60 -5.67 -35.71
CA VAL A 553 -22.27 -7.05 -35.35
C VAL A 553 -22.51 -7.30 -33.87
N ILE A 554 -23.07 -8.47 -33.55
CA ILE A 554 -23.12 -9.04 -32.21
C ILE A 554 -22.43 -10.40 -32.25
N THR A 555 -21.56 -10.69 -31.29
CA THR A 555 -20.92 -11.99 -31.15
C THR A 555 -21.17 -12.58 -29.77
N ILE A 556 -21.67 -13.81 -29.72
CA ILE A 556 -21.92 -14.58 -28.50
C ILE A 556 -21.01 -15.80 -28.47
N GLY A 557 -20.05 -15.82 -27.56
CA GLY A 557 -19.28 -17.01 -27.23
C GLY A 557 -19.82 -17.67 -25.97
N TYR A 558 -20.39 -18.87 -26.07
CA TYR A 558 -21.07 -19.52 -24.95
C TYR A 558 -20.45 -20.87 -24.56
N GLY A 559 -20.47 -21.15 -23.27
CA GLY A 559 -20.04 -22.41 -22.68
C GLY A 559 -21.22 -23.23 -22.16
N PRO A 560 -20.99 -24.13 -21.19
CA PRO A 560 -22.06 -24.92 -20.59
C PRO A 560 -22.95 -24.07 -19.67
N ASP A 561 -22.39 -23.09 -18.96
CA ASP A 561 -23.04 -22.31 -17.89
C ASP A 561 -22.74 -20.80 -17.97
N PHE A 562 -22.24 -20.32 -19.11
CA PHE A 562 -21.95 -18.91 -19.33
C PHE A 562 -22.07 -18.50 -20.80
N ALA A 563 -22.19 -17.20 -21.06
CA ALA A 563 -22.02 -16.57 -22.35
C ALA A 563 -21.25 -15.25 -22.23
N VAL A 564 -20.35 -15.01 -23.18
CA VAL A 564 -19.61 -13.75 -23.37
C VAL A 564 -20.20 -13.04 -24.57
N LEU A 565 -20.45 -11.74 -24.42
CA LEU A 565 -21.19 -10.91 -25.36
C LEU A 565 -20.29 -9.76 -25.82
N ARG A 566 -20.23 -9.54 -27.13
CA ARG A 566 -19.56 -8.41 -27.77
C ARG A 566 -20.49 -7.81 -28.82
N SER A 567 -20.45 -6.50 -28.98
CA SER A 567 -21.34 -5.74 -29.86
C SER A 567 -20.62 -4.57 -30.49
N ASP A 568 -20.83 -4.35 -31.79
CA ASP A 568 -20.39 -3.18 -32.53
C ASP A 568 -21.57 -2.68 -33.35
N GLY A 569 -21.93 -1.42 -33.22
CA GLY A 569 -23.10 -0.82 -33.84
C GLY A 569 -24.45 -1.16 -33.20
N VAL A 570 -24.49 -1.86 -32.05
CA VAL A 570 -25.74 -2.23 -31.36
C VAL A 570 -25.65 -1.99 -29.85
N ARG A 571 -26.66 -1.31 -29.31
CA ARG A 571 -26.78 -1.03 -27.87
C ARG A 571 -27.47 -2.18 -27.14
N LEU A 572 -26.71 -3.01 -26.43
CA LEU A 572 -27.24 -4.21 -25.77
C LEU A 572 -27.74 -3.99 -24.34
N ASP A 573 -27.31 -2.95 -23.61
CA ASP A 573 -27.68 -2.73 -22.20
C ASP A 573 -27.68 -4.03 -21.36
N ILE A 574 -26.50 -4.63 -21.20
CA ILE A 574 -26.35 -5.96 -20.60
C ILE A 574 -26.96 -6.05 -19.17
N PRO A 575 -26.80 -5.05 -18.28
CA PRO A 575 -27.45 -5.08 -16.97
C PRO A 575 -28.98 -5.20 -17.06
N GLU A 576 -29.62 -4.44 -17.96
CA GLU A 576 -31.06 -4.53 -18.19
C GLU A 576 -31.45 -5.91 -18.72
N MET A 577 -30.74 -6.42 -19.72
CA MET A 577 -30.99 -7.77 -20.25
C MET A 577 -30.85 -8.86 -19.17
N VAL A 578 -29.83 -8.79 -18.31
CA VAL A 578 -29.64 -9.74 -17.20
C VAL A 578 -30.78 -9.68 -16.19
N ALA A 579 -31.23 -8.47 -15.83
CA ALA A 579 -32.35 -8.28 -14.91
C ALA A 579 -33.64 -8.89 -15.49
N GLU A 580 -33.95 -8.59 -16.76
CA GLU A 580 -35.12 -9.14 -17.44
C GLU A 580 -35.05 -10.68 -17.57
N LEU A 581 -33.90 -11.23 -17.97
CA LEU A 581 -33.70 -12.68 -18.06
C LEU A 581 -33.89 -13.38 -16.71
N THR A 582 -33.49 -12.73 -15.61
CA THR A 582 -33.67 -13.23 -14.25
C THR A 582 -35.15 -13.32 -13.87
N GLU A 583 -35.97 -12.37 -14.32
CA GLU A 583 -37.41 -12.36 -14.08
C GLU A 583 -38.17 -13.32 -15.00
N GLU A 584 -37.76 -13.43 -16.27
CA GLU A 584 -38.49 -14.15 -17.31
C GLU A 584 -38.17 -15.65 -17.35
N VAL A 585 -36.91 -16.04 -17.08
CA VAL A 585 -36.46 -17.43 -17.20
C VAL A 585 -36.49 -18.12 -15.84
N GLU A 586 -37.65 -18.65 -15.46
CA GLU A 586 -37.82 -19.38 -14.19
C GLU A 586 -36.83 -20.57 -14.09
N GLY A 587 -36.00 -20.54 -13.05
CA GLY A 587 -34.96 -21.57 -12.84
C GLY A 587 -33.68 -21.36 -13.65
N GLY A 588 -33.59 -20.29 -14.45
CA GLY A 588 -32.41 -19.92 -15.25
C GLY A 588 -31.17 -19.65 -14.40
N GLY A 589 -31.35 -19.13 -13.18
CA GLY A 589 -30.24 -18.76 -12.29
C GLY A 589 -29.29 -17.77 -12.96
N VAL A 590 -29.87 -16.81 -13.68
CA VAL A 590 -29.14 -15.82 -14.47
C VAL A 590 -28.47 -14.82 -13.53
N SER A 591 -27.22 -14.52 -13.81
CA SER A 591 -26.43 -13.50 -13.13
C SER A 591 -25.33 -13.03 -14.08
N GLY A 592 -24.92 -11.78 -14.02
CA GLY A 592 -23.90 -11.26 -14.90
C GLY A 592 -23.87 -9.75 -14.89
N GLY A 593 -23.00 -9.20 -15.72
CA GLY A 593 -22.75 -7.77 -15.78
C GLY A 593 -21.99 -7.39 -17.03
N GLY A 594 -21.81 -6.10 -17.22
CA GLY A 594 -21.14 -5.52 -18.38
C GLY A 594 -21.58 -4.08 -18.63
N HIS A 595 -21.24 -3.60 -19.82
CA HIS A 595 -21.59 -2.28 -20.33
C HIS A 595 -22.62 -2.39 -21.47
N LEU A 596 -22.75 -1.33 -22.27
CA LEU A 596 -23.68 -1.28 -23.40
C LEU A 596 -23.28 -2.19 -24.57
N VAL A 597 -21.99 -2.52 -24.70
CA VAL A 597 -21.44 -3.22 -25.89
C VAL A 597 -20.66 -4.50 -25.55
N VAL A 598 -20.31 -4.71 -24.28
CA VAL A 598 -19.52 -5.84 -23.81
C VAL A 598 -20.10 -6.34 -22.50
N GLY A 599 -20.22 -7.66 -22.34
CA GLY A 599 -20.59 -8.22 -21.05
C GLY A 599 -20.48 -9.74 -20.99
N SER A 600 -20.87 -10.29 -19.84
CA SER A 600 -21.00 -11.72 -19.68
C SER A 600 -22.18 -12.08 -18.80
N THR A 601 -22.78 -13.23 -19.07
CA THR A 601 -23.85 -13.81 -18.26
C THR A 601 -23.50 -15.23 -17.88
N LYS A 602 -23.88 -15.63 -16.67
CA LYS A 602 -23.86 -17.00 -16.16
C LYS A 602 -25.30 -17.48 -16.01
N PHE A 603 -25.48 -18.79 -16.11
CA PHE A 603 -26.78 -19.44 -15.97
C PHE A 603 -26.61 -20.90 -15.59
N VAL A 604 -27.69 -21.52 -15.10
CA VAL A 604 -27.71 -22.96 -14.85
C VAL A 604 -27.51 -23.70 -16.17
N SER A 605 -26.55 -24.62 -16.24
CA SER A 605 -26.18 -25.28 -17.51
C SER A 605 -27.30 -26.04 -18.21
N GLY A 606 -28.30 -26.50 -17.45
CA GLY A 606 -29.50 -27.15 -17.98
C GLY A 606 -30.51 -26.20 -18.63
N MET A 607 -30.36 -24.89 -18.41
CA MET A 607 -31.24 -23.81 -18.91
C MET A 607 -30.58 -23.01 -20.05
N ARG A 608 -29.43 -23.49 -20.55
CA ARG A 608 -28.60 -22.77 -21.52
C ARG A 608 -29.37 -22.39 -22.79
N GLU A 609 -30.14 -23.32 -23.34
CA GLU A 609 -30.89 -23.09 -24.58
C GLU A 609 -31.96 -22.01 -24.35
N GLU A 610 -32.74 -22.14 -23.27
CA GLU A 610 -33.77 -21.18 -22.91
C GLU A 610 -33.22 -19.77 -22.64
N VAL A 611 -32.09 -19.66 -21.94
CA VAL A 611 -31.46 -18.36 -21.63
C VAL A 611 -30.86 -17.73 -22.88
N LEU A 612 -30.15 -18.50 -23.72
CA LEU A 612 -29.56 -17.96 -24.95
C LEU A 612 -30.61 -17.54 -25.96
N ASP A 613 -31.69 -18.30 -26.11
CA ASP A 613 -32.80 -17.93 -27.01
C ASP A 613 -33.46 -16.62 -26.56
N ALA A 614 -33.78 -16.50 -25.26
CA ALA A 614 -34.35 -15.27 -24.71
C ALA A 614 -33.39 -14.08 -24.82
N LEU A 615 -32.09 -14.29 -24.63
CA LEU A 615 -31.08 -13.25 -24.81
C LEU A 615 -31.03 -12.78 -26.27
N VAL A 616 -31.06 -13.70 -27.24
CA VAL A 616 -31.06 -13.37 -28.67
C VAL A 616 -32.33 -12.62 -29.08
N GLU A 617 -33.50 -12.98 -28.52
CA GLU A 617 -34.74 -12.22 -28.75
C GLU A 617 -34.60 -10.75 -28.31
N LYS A 618 -34.05 -10.51 -27.11
CA LYS A 618 -33.78 -9.15 -26.63
C LYS A 618 -32.79 -8.40 -27.51
N MET A 619 -31.72 -9.07 -27.95
CA MET A 619 -30.73 -8.51 -28.88
C MET A 619 -31.32 -8.17 -30.25
N ALA A 620 -32.35 -8.88 -30.69
CA ALA A 620 -33.04 -8.60 -31.94
C ALA A 620 -33.95 -7.36 -31.87
N ASP A 621 -34.40 -7.00 -30.65
CA ASP A 621 -35.18 -5.79 -30.37
C ASP A 621 -34.29 -4.58 -30.00
N ALA A 622 -33.00 -4.79 -29.78
CA ALA A 622 -32.04 -3.77 -29.39
C ALA A 622 -31.85 -2.67 -30.47
N GLU A 623 -31.56 -1.45 -30.02
CA GLU A 623 -31.35 -0.29 -30.88
C GLU A 623 -30.00 -0.38 -31.62
N ILE A 624 -30.04 -0.12 -32.93
CA ILE A 624 -28.84 0.09 -33.75
C ILE A 624 -28.32 1.49 -33.47
N ASP A 625 -27.07 1.56 -33.06
CA ASP A 625 -26.35 2.79 -32.77
C ASP A 625 -24.96 2.65 -33.38
N GLU A 626 -24.79 3.14 -34.61
CA GLU A 626 -23.57 2.98 -35.41
C GLU A 626 -22.36 3.73 -34.80
N ASP A 627 -22.60 4.63 -33.85
CA ASP A 627 -21.55 5.35 -33.12
C ASP A 627 -21.01 4.53 -31.92
N LEU A 628 -21.61 3.37 -31.59
CA LEU A 628 -21.13 2.47 -30.55
C LEU A 628 -20.17 1.43 -31.12
N HIS A 629 -18.92 1.45 -30.70
CA HIS A 629 -17.93 0.46 -31.12
C HIS A 629 -17.46 -0.41 -29.95
N SER A 630 -17.12 -1.66 -30.24
CA SER A 630 -16.29 -2.47 -29.33
C SER A 630 -15.05 -3.04 -30.00
N SER A 631 -14.88 -2.82 -31.31
CA SER A 631 -13.72 -3.22 -32.11
C SER A 631 -13.00 -2.01 -32.72
N ALA A 632 -11.69 -2.11 -32.96
CA ALA A 632 -10.85 -1.00 -33.43
C ALA A 632 -10.94 -0.69 -34.95
N THR A 633 -12.05 -1.02 -35.61
CA THR A 633 -12.11 -0.93 -37.08
C THR A 633 -12.43 0.48 -37.59
N ALA A 634 -11.36 1.23 -37.86
CA ALA A 634 -11.21 2.33 -38.82
C ALA A 634 -11.71 3.76 -38.47
N ILE A 635 -10.76 4.63 -38.11
CA ILE A 635 -10.74 6.00 -38.62
C ILE A 635 -9.56 6.12 -39.60
N ASP A 636 -9.83 5.94 -40.89
CA ASP A 636 -9.03 6.58 -41.94
C ASP A 636 -9.79 7.87 -42.32
N PRO A 637 -9.41 9.05 -41.80
CA PRO A 637 -9.96 10.30 -42.26
C PRO A 637 -9.13 10.74 -43.47
N SER A 638 -9.25 10.01 -44.58
CA SER A 638 -8.80 10.53 -45.88
C SER A 638 -9.93 11.25 -46.59
N ASP A 639 -10.14 12.50 -46.14
CA ASP A 639 -10.48 13.64 -47.00
C ASP A 639 -9.38 14.70 -46.90
#